data_AF-W2MMW8-F1
#
_entry.id   AF-W2MMW8-F1
#
_cell.length_a   1.000
_cell.length_b   1.000
_cell.length_c   1.000
_cell.angle_alpha   90.00
_cell.angle_beta   90.00
_cell.angle_gamma   90.00
#
_symmetry.space_group_name_H-M   'P 1'
#
loop_
_entity.id
_entity.type
_entity.pdbx_description
1 polymer ?
#
loop_
_entity_poly.entity_id
_entity_poly.type
_entity_poly.pdbx_seq_one_letter_code
_entity_poly.pdbx_strand_id
1 'polypeptide(L)'
;MSSSGDVCSRLPSVLSMPKVVCDLLWTVTSPHLLSDDRFPVLPAEFGVEALKFDVVTDWLNALVQDPTPLLTFLQETTSNGRSLALGAYFSTLLEFWLRFCPHFGTEKMAIGKQVVSSTNRTVGQLKFLFRCNFQNGKQRDFHVESSVKFFLLNPIDSNTGENCTGKHVNGDIGNVPLEQYVGPHLGENLAWRAQEVDRKLAMRRGESVRTWLEETYSTNVQSHIVLRGYLFEPLSHFVSTLETSIAHDWYFHRNPTKVTTELKTCLNPNIATDHLRGWWTTDMETDLPAKVRANQATIGESRFVILPKLHWLCPVVALEDKTSGQVIVESNNRLDIPEVEALTLDELIIFVREHFQKVTASTETNKSGGVAMPLLVAEIVRYPKNVKDGNQHWYEISRGFILDPKCWDPSPLCHEPVRFRRTLRNDAAGTGEREYGSRRFDCADEGFIKPDVNEAAAGEEKRHHFTDPASTNPRNLCQELVSVLSAGDVLFTHADLKRSTRELLLWRRLNCTGAGEESSYIRSCLAFLIFGVNRDDESKHTSRVGYLLLDVYDGLNREFESDIPTESSSQECLDWVTLLTEVARGSERWEFLNLVLRAIDLTLNSADEMKWGGPEKSSQFSFLDKLLAARNSRWNSVVVEVIRVFRIGKTTADGHRIQNIFAELIKQHDWQNAERLATVVQDHGMIQTLFKHLSLLNMTKALKRLQKVAVGLQSANDSILTQQSADLMANDTIPSYLLGQPINHAKNLSLNKVEKFELKWKYVDCLEEIEEIVRRLKKQELNVLNAEDENSVVRNMLVGIDCEWRPQFLMKEQTSTSNGTEIADPDDLSNEDLEGLSIYQLAVGDIVYVVDVQVLGVVAAAPLRFIWRPLSPLMLIGFCVSSDIQRIKNSFPELEELQSNKERATPLLLELKQLALFRHVPAKHWGLSRLYRECLGEKVDKEQQCSDWGNRPLTTSQLKYAAKDAYVVQRLSLHLLADVHFVKDEHYSVNERVREFMKRFDASRSFSHAWTLTSALQPLGKQHVKAALQAYGLEARFLKYDKNEQEGLIVKSIALLVRREKQVNAPRRVEYVVAVLALDRSIDMHALGALLEADSEDISLADQVALVRVFGYSRGCLGPIGLREQQATQIILDNYLQAEEYLLCGAGKADEVYAIAPDQLIEVVGALVARISR
;
A
#
# COMPACT_ATOMS: atom_id res chain seq x y z
N MET A 1 -21.88 49.17 1.87
CA MET A 1 -22.29 48.96 3.28
C MET A 1 -23.74 49.43 3.46
N SER A 2 -24.68 48.57 3.08
CA SER A 2 -26.05 48.53 3.60
C SER A 2 -26.13 47.23 4.41
N SER A 3 -26.70 47.31 5.61
CA SER A 3 -26.55 46.33 6.70
C SER A 3 -27.13 44.96 6.35
N SER A 4 -26.39 43.89 6.67
CA SER A 4 -26.87 42.50 6.75
C SER A 4 -28.18 42.34 7.57
N GLY A 5 -28.50 43.30 8.44
CA GLY A 5 -29.74 43.34 9.22
C GLY A 5 -31.04 43.48 8.41
N ASP A 6 -31.02 44.02 7.19
CA ASP A 6 -32.23 44.26 6.37
C ASP A 6 -32.65 42.99 5.58
N VAL A 7 -31.73 42.06 5.35
CA VAL A 7 -32.01 40.76 4.71
C VAL A 7 -32.50 39.74 5.76
N CYS A 8 -31.93 39.74 6.97
CA CYS A 8 -32.39 38.88 8.09
C CYS A 8 -33.87 39.07 8.45
N SER A 9 -34.43 40.25 8.23
CA SER A 9 -35.85 40.52 8.52
C SER A 9 -36.83 40.00 7.46
N ARG A 10 -36.33 39.62 6.27
CA ARG A 10 -37.19 39.25 5.12
C ARG A 10 -37.34 37.74 4.92
N LEU A 11 -36.42 36.95 5.45
CA LEU A 11 -36.49 35.49 5.47
C LEU A 11 -37.09 35.02 6.82
N PRO A 12 -37.81 33.89 6.86
CA PRO A 12 -38.28 33.25 8.09
C PRO A 12 -37.15 32.94 9.07
N SER A 13 -37.48 32.79 10.34
CA SER A 13 -36.52 32.32 11.34
C SER A 13 -35.97 30.96 10.91
N VAL A 14 -34.65 30.75 11.08
CA VAL A 14 -34.01 29.44 10.87
C VAL A 14 -34.68 28.35 11.70
N LEU A 15 -35.27 28.71 12.86
CA LEU A 15 -36.03 27.80 13.73
C LEU A 15 -37.31 27.24 13.06
N SER A 16 -37.83 27.90 12.04
CA SER A 16 -39.06 27.52 11.32
C SER A 16 -38.80 27.08 9.88
N MET A 17 -37.54 27.07 9.46
CA MET A 17 -37.16 26.78 8.09
C MET A 17 -36.93 25.28 7.90
N PRO A 18 -37.50 24.65 6.85
CA PRO A 18 -37.23 23.25 6.57
C PRO A 18 -35.72 23.00 6.39
N LYS A 19 -35.22 21.92 7.00
CA LYS A 19 -33.79 21.55 6.95
C LYS A 19 -33.16 21.63 5.56
N VAL A 20 -33.86 21.13 4.54
CA VAL A 20 -33.37 21.10 3.15
C VAL A 20 -33.14 22.52 2.58
N VAL A 21 -33.94 23.49 3.01
CA VAL A 21 -33.79 24.90 2.63
C VAL A 21 -32.66 25.55 3.43
N CYS A 22 -32.50 25.19 4.71
CA CYS A 22 -31.32 25.59 5.50
C CYS A 22 -30.02 25.06 4.88
N ASP A 23 -30.00 23.81 4.41
CA ASP A 23 -28.83 23.24 3.73
C ASP A 23 -28.54 23.94 2.40
N LEU A 24 -29.59 24.31 1.64
CA LEU A 24 -29.46 25.09 0.41
C LEU A 24 -28.84 26.46 0.70
N LEU A 25 -29.37 27.17 1.71
CA LEU A 25 -28.85 28.47 2.13
C LEU A 25 -27.40 28.36 2.61
N TRP A 26 -27.10 27.38 3.49
CA TRP A 26 -25.74 27.11 3.94
C TRP A 26 -24.79 26.82 2.77
N THR A 27 -25.23 26.07 1.75
CA THR A 27 -24.44 25.73 0.56
C THR A 27 -23.99 26.95 -0.24
N VAL A 28 -24.72 28.08 -0.15
CA VAL A 28 -24.50 29.28 -0.97
C VAL A 28 -24.06 30.50 -0.16
N THR A 29 -24.32 30.54 1.16
CA THR A 29 -23.91 31.66 2.04
C THR A 29 -22.74 31.37 2.97
N SER A 30 -22.45 30.11 3.30
CA SER A 30 -21.27 29.77 4.11
C SER A 30 -19.96 30.21 3.45
N PRO A 31 -18.94 30.58 4.23
CA PRO A 31 -17.65 31.02 3.71
C PRO A 31 -16.89 29.87 3.03
N HIS A 32 -16.01 30.23 2.12
CA HIS A 32 -15.06 29.29 1.53
C HIS A 32 -13.98 28.90 2.56
N LEU A 33 -13.39 27.72 2.43
CA LEU A 33 -12.23 27.35 3.26
C LEU A 33 -10.95 28.06 2.81
N LEU A 34 -10.81 28.30 1.52
CA LEU A 34 -9.65 28.95 0.92
C LEU A 34 -9.90 30.44 0.71
N SER A 35 -8.86 31.26 0.90
CA SER A 35 -8.91 32.70 0.72
C SER A 35 -9.14 33.10 -0.74
N ASP A 36 -10.03 34.08 -0.95
CA ASP A 36 -10.31 34.70 -2.25
C ASP A 36 -9.14 35.53 -2.78
N ASP A 37 -8.25 36.00 -1.90
CA ASP A 37 -6.99 36.67 -2.27
C ASP A 37 -6.01 35.74 -3.01
N ARG A 38 -6.11 34.43 -2.78
CA ARG A 38 -5.13 33.44 -3.24
C ARG A 38 -5.70 32.43 -4.24
N PHE A 39 -7.00 32.17 -4.16
CA PHE A 39 -7.69 31.22 -5.02
C PHE A 39 -8.90 31.89 -5.69
N PRO A 40 -9.22 31.52 -6.94
CA PRO A 40 -10.38 32.06 -7.63
C PRO A 40 -11.65 31.40 -7.07
N VAL A 41 -12.09 31.79 -5.87
CA VAL A 41 -13.35 31.30 -5.30
C VAL A 41 -14.55 31.88 -6.05
N LEU A 42 -15.71 31.24 -5.95
CA LEU A 42 -16.92 31.74 -6.60
C LEU A 42 -17.30 33.12 -6.03
N PRO A 43 -17.56 34.15 -6.86
CA PRO A 43 -17.81 35.49 -6.36
C PRO A 43 -19.08 35.57 -5.49
N ALA A 44 -19.09 36.51 -4.54
CA ALA A 44 -20.19 36.68 -3.59
C ALA A 44 -21.55 37.00 -4.25
N GLU A 45 -21.56 37.47 -5.51
CA GLU A 45 -22.76 37.66 -6.34
C GLU A 45 -23.58 36.38 -6.52
N PHE A 46 -22.95 35.22 -6.43
CA PHE A 46 -23.62 33.91 -6.50
C PHE A 46 -24.06 33.38 -5.13
N GLY A 47 -23.79 34.10 -4.05
CA GLY A 47 -24.12 33.67 -2.69
C GLY A 47 -24.81 34.79 -1.92
N VAL A 48 -24.10 35.36 -0.96
CA VAL A 48 -24.61 36.39 -0.04
C VAL A 48 -25.20 37.60 -0.76
N GLU A 49 -24.57 38.09 -1.83
CA GLU A 49 -25.02 39.29 -2.51
C GLU A 49 -26.30 39.05 -3.33
N ALA A 50 -26.56 37.81 -3.75
CA ALA A 50 -27.82 37.44 -4.41
C ALA A 50 -29.03 37.64 -3.48
N LEU A 51 -28.84 37.53 -2.16
CA LEU A 51 -29.92 37.71 -1.18
C LEU A 51 -30.36 39.17 -1.02
N LYS A 52 -29.63 40.13 -1.62
CA LYS A 52 -30.05 41.55 -1.63
C LYS A 52 -31.19 41.82 -2.60
N PHE A 53 -31.51 40.87 -3.49
CA PHE A 53 -32.57 41.01 -4.48
C PHE A 53 -33.87 40.40 -3.95
N ASP A 54 -34.95 41.19 -3.98
CA ASP A 54 -36.27 40.77 -3.48
C ASP A 54 -36.76 39.51 -4.17
N VAL A 55 -36.57 39.40 -5.49
CA VAL A 55 -36.95 38.21 -6.28
C VAL A 55 -36.31 36.91 -5.77
N VAL A 56 -35.09 36.98 -5.23
CA VAL A 56 -34.41 35.80 -4.67
C VAL A 56 -34.95 35.47 -3.30
N THR A 57 -35.19 36.49 -2.48
CA THR A 57 -35.75 36.33 -1.14
C THR A 57 -37.19 35.80 -1.19
N ASP A 58 -38.02 36.31 -2.10
CA ASP A 58 -39.38 35.84 -2.33
C ASP A 58 -39.41 34.39 -2.82
N TRP A 59 -38.47 34.02 -3.70
CA TRP A 59 -38.33 32.64 -4.17
C TRP A 59 -37.89 31.68 -3.04
N LEU A 60 -36.93 32.10 -2.21
CA LEU A 60 -36.55 31.35 -1.02
C LEU A 60 -37.72 31.21 -0.04
N ASN A 61 -38.47 32.29 0.20
CA ASN A 61 -39.68 32.27 1.04
C ASN A 61 -40.72 31.28 0.52
N ALA A 62 -40.92 31.22 -0.80
CA ALA A 62 -41.79 30.23 -1.42
C ALA A 62 -41.29 28.80 -1.17
N LEU A 63 -39.97 28.55 -1.25
CA LEU A 63 -39.37 27.25 -0.92
C LEU A 63 -39.45 26.90 0.57
N VAL A 64 -39.42 27.89 1.47
CA VAL A 64 -39.66 27.67 2.91
C VAL A 64 -41.10 27.21 3.15
N GLN A 65 -42.07 27.78 2.45
CA GLN A 65 -43.48 27.39 2.55
C GLN A 65 -43.74 26.03 1.89
N ASP A 66 -43.13 25.76 0.73
CA ASP A 66 -43.22 24.49 0.03
C ASP A 66 -41.85 24.05 -0.51
N PRO A 67 -41.12 23.17 0.20
CA PRO A 67 -39.84 22.66 -0.25
C PRO A 67 -39.95 21.57 -1.33
N THR A 68 -41.17 21.24 -1.79
CA THR A 68 -41.39 20.15 -2.76
C THR A 68 -40.56 20.29 -4.04
N PRO A 69 -40.44 21.46 -4.70
CA PRO A 69 -39.61 21.58 -5.91
C PRO A 69 -38.15 21.19 -5.69
N LEU A 70 -37.58 21.59 -4.54
CA LEU A 70 -36.20 21.25 -4.17
C LEU A 70 -36.06 19.76 -3.85
N LEU A 71 -37.02 19.20 -3.11
CA LEU A 71 -37.03 17.77 -2.74
C LEU A 71 -37.17 16.88 -3.97
N THR A 72 -38.09 17.19 -4.87
CA THR A 72 -38.27 16.47 -6.14
C THR A 72 -37.00 16.52 -6.97
N PHE A 73 -36.37 17.69 -7.10
CA PHE A 73 -35.11 17.83 -7.82
C PHE A 73 -33.98 16.98 -7.22
N LEU A 74 -33.85 17.00 -5.89
CA LEU A 74 -32.88 16.17 -5.18
C LEU A 74 -33.14 14.68 -5.43
N GLN A 75 -34.40 14.23 -5.38
CA GLN A 75 -34.78 12.85 -5.62
C GLN A 75 -34.49 12.42 -7.07
N GLU A 76 -34.98 13.16 -8.07
CA GLU A 76 -34.77 12.83 -9.49
C GLU A 76 -33.29 12.74 -9.86
N THR A 77 -32.47 13.66 -9.34
CA THR A 77 -31.03 13.70 -9.63
C THR A 77 -30.26 12.58 -8.91
N THR A 78 -30.85 11.93 -7.90
CA THR A 78 -30.19 10.91 -7.04
C THR A 78 -30.79 9.51 -7.17
N SER A 79 -31.85 9.33 -7.97
CA SER A 79 -32.66 8.11 -8.16
C SER A 79 -31.98 6.97 -8.92
N ASN A 80 -30.81 6.51 -8.44
CA ASN A 80 -30.12 5.29 -8.92
C ASN A 80 -30.03 4.19 -7.83
N GLY A 81 -30.90 4.22 -6.82
CA GLY A 81 -30.96 3.18 -5.78
C GLY A 81 -29.73 3.08 -4.87
N ARG A 82 -28.95 4.17 -4.72
CA ARG A 82 -27.77 4.24 -3.84
C ARG A 82 -27.97 5.31 -2.76
N SER A 83 -27.54 5.02 -1.53
CA SER A 83 -27.56 5.96 -0.39
C SER A 83 -26.87 7.29 -0.74
N LEU A 84 -27.52 8.40 -0.40
CA LEU A 84 -27.11 9.76 -0.74
C LEU A 84 -25.83 10.18 0.02
N ALA A 85 -24.69 10.18 -0.67
CA ALA A 85 -23.44 10.65 -0.10
C ALA A 85 -23.44 12.18 0.08
N LEU A 86 -22.92 12.70 1.20
CA LEU A 86 -22.87 14.14 1.53
C LEU A 86 -22.31 15.02 0.41
N GLY A 87 -21.24 14.57 -0.27
CA GLY A 87 -20.65 15.34 -1.37
C GLY A 87 -21.53 15.43 -2.62
N ALA A 88 -22.38 14.42 -2.87
CA ALA A 88 -23.38 14.47 -3.93
C ALA A 88 -24.53 15.39 -3.54
N TYR A 89 -25.05 15.27 -2.31
CA TYR A 89 -26.08 16.15 -1.76
C TYR A 89 -25.71 17.64 -1.87
N PHE A 90 -24.52 18.01 -1.36
CA PHE A 90 -23.99 19.39 -1.48
C PHE A 90 -23.88 19.85 -2.94
N SER A 91 -23.44 18.97 -3.84
CA SER A 91 -23.30 19.29 -5.26
C SER A 91 -24.65 19.56 -5.92
N THR A 92 -25.67 18.77 -5.59
CA THR A 92 -27.03 18.91 -6.14
C THR A 92 -27.75 20.13 -5.57
N LEU A 93 -27.54 20.48 -4.31
CA LEU A 93 -28.02 21.74 -3.74
C LEU A 93 -27.42 22.95 -4.47
N LEU A 94 -26.10 22.93 -4.72
CA LEU A 94 -25.43 23.99 -5.49
C LEU A 94 -25.94 24.04 -6.94
N GLU A 95 -26.18 22.88 -7.57
CA GLU A 95 -26.78 22.81 -8.90
C GLU A 95 -28.17 23.47 -8.94
N PHE A 96 -29.03 23.13 -7.98
CA PHE A 96 -30.36 23.71 -7.87
C PHE A 96 -30.30 25.24 -7.76
N TRP A 97 -29.42 25.76 -6.90
CA TRP A 97 -29.21 27.20 -6.76
C TRP A 97 -28.73 27.86 -8.05
N LEU A 98 -27.68 27.33 -8.67
CA LEU A 98 -27.11 27.90 -9.90
C LEU A 98 -28.08 27.80 -11.08
N ARG A 99 -28.92 26.77 -11.13
CA ARG A 99 -29.90 26.56 -12.20
C ARG A 99 -31.15 27.43 -12.06
N PHE A 100 -31.69 27.52 -10.85
CA PHE A 100 -33.04 28.04 -10.63
C PHE A 100 -33.10 29.37 -9.88
N CYS A 101 -31.99 29.88 -9.34
CA CYS A 101 -32.00 31.20 -8.70
C CYS A 101 -32.40 32.27 -9.73
N PRO A 102 -33.49 33.03 -9.48
CA PRO A 102 -34.07 33.93 -10.48
C PRO A 102 -33.16 35.11 -10.82
N HIS A 103 -32.21 35.47 -9.94
CA HIS A 103 -31.28 36.56 -10.18
C HIS A 103 -30.23 36.24 -11.26
N PHE A 104 -29.86 34.97 -11.42
CA PHE A 104 -28.75 34.60 -12.33
C PHE A 104 -29.18 34.51 -13.79
N GLY A 105 -30.47 34.29 -14.06
CA GLY A 105 -30.98 34.12 -15.42
C GLY A 105 -30.18 33.05 -16.18
N THR A 106 -29.98 31.87 -15.57
CA THR A 106 -29.13 30.83 -16.14
C THR A 106 -29.77 30.25 -17.39
N GLU A 107 -29.21 30.57 -18.56
CA GLU A 107 -29.76 30.20 -19.89
C GLU A 107 -29.27 28.83 -20.36
N LYS A 108 -28.05 28.46 -19.95
CA LYS A 108 -27.38 27.22 -20.35
C LYS A 108 -26.64 26.65 -19.16
N MET A 109 -26.76 25.33 -18.96
CA MET A 109 -26.04 24.62 -17.92
C MET A 109 -25.65 23.22 -18.39
N ALA A 110 -24.41 22.83 -18.12
CA ALA A 110 -23.90 21.48 -18.31
C ALA A 110 -23.23 20.99 -17.02
N ILE A 111 -23.44 19.72 -16.68
CA ILE A 111 -22.96 19.10 -15.45
C ILE A 111 -22.02 17.95 -15.81
N GLY A 112 -20.86 17.89 -15.15
CA GLY A 112 -19.97 16.73 -15.22
C GLY A 112 -19.43 16.40 -16.62
N LYS A 113 -19.17 17.41 -17.45
CA LYS A 113 -18.62 17.22 -18.80
C LYS A 113 -17.26 16.53 -18.71
N GLN A 114 -17.16 15.30 -19.19
CA GLN A 114 -15.94 14.49 -19.08
C GLN A 114 -14.87 15.02 -20.03
N VAL A 115 -13.63 15.10 -19.54
CA VAL A 115 -12.44 15.34 -20.34
C VAL A 115 -11.75 13.99 -20.53
N VAL A 116 -11.49 13.59 -21.77
CA VAL A 116 -10.85 12.32 -22.14
C VAL A 116 -9.56 12.56 -22.93
N SER A 117 -8.60 11.65 -22.81
CA SER A 117 -7.36 11.64 -23.61
C SER A 117 -7.62 11.17 -25.05
N SER A 118 -6.61 11.34 -25.91
CA SER A 118 -6.50 10.71 -27.24
C SER A 118 -6.77 9.20 -27.26
N THR A 119 -6.56 8.52 -26.13
CA THR A 119 -6.82 7.08 -25.93
C THR A 119 -8.19 6.77 -25.32
N ASN A 120 -9.11 7.75 -25.29
CA ASN A 120 -10.46 7.66 -24.71
C ASN A 120 -10.48 7.33 -23.21
N ARG A 121 -9.39 7.62 -22.50
CA ARG A 121 -9.31 7.49 -21.04
C ARG A 121 -9.77 8.79 -20.39
N THR A 122 -10.70 8.73 -19.45
CA THR A 122 -11.12 9.94 -18.70
C THR A 122 -9.95 10.49 -17.88
N VAL A 123 -9.55 11.71 -18.19
CA VAL A 123 -8.48 12.47 -17.51
C VAL A 123 -9.04 13.41 -16.44
N GLY A 124 -10.32 13.76 -16.54
CA GLY A 124 -11.07 14.45 -15.50
C GLY A 124 -12.46 14.87 -15.98
N GLN A 125 -13.06 15.86 -15.34
CA GLN A 125 -14.38 16.39 -15.71
C GLN A 125 -14.48 17.87 -15.30
N LEU A 126 -15.22 18.65 -16.07
CA LEU A 126 -15.65 20.01 -15.71
C LEU A 126 -16.99 19.90 -14.98
N LYS A 127 -17.02 20.25 -13.69
CA LYS A 127 -18.16 19.91 -12.83
C LYS A 127 -19.43 20.70 -13.14
N PHE A 128 -19.35 22.03 -13.19
CA PHE A 128 -20.44 22.90 -13.61
C PHE A 128 -19.95 23.84 -14.69
N LEU A 129 -20.68 23.91 -15.79
CA LEU A 129 -20.51 24.92 -16.82
C LEU A 129 -21.84 25.61 -17.02
N PHE A 130 -21.90 26.94 -16.95
CA PHE A 130 -23.16 27.65 -17.11
C PHE A 130 -22.99 29.06 -17.63
N ARG A 131 -24.04 29.55 -18.30
CA ARG A 131 -24.18 30.92 -18.80
C ARG A 131 -25.21 31.66 -17.95
N CYS A 132 -24.82 32.77 -17.36
CA CYS A 132 -25.73 33.67 -16.66
C CYS A 132 -25.98 34.93 -17.49
N ASN A 133 -27.23 35.38 -17.47
CA ASN A 133 -27.65 36.66 -18.04
C ASN A 133 -28.08 37.60 -16.91
N PHE A 134 -27.11 38.38 -16.42
CA PHE A 134 -27.39 39.38 -15.39
C PHE A 134 -28.17 40.55 -15.99
N GLN A 135 -28.98 41.22 -15.18
CA GLN A 135 -29.93 42.28 -15.57
C GLN A 135 -29.32 43.46 -16.39
N ASN A 136 -28.00 43.56 -16.49
CA ASN A 136 -27.29 44.51 -17.36
C ASN A 136 -27.09 44.02 -18.81
N GLY A 137 -27.64 42.87 -19.20
CA GLY A 137 -27.56 42.30 -20.56
C GLY A 137 -26.19 41.71 -20.93
N LYS A 138 -25.25 41.62 -19.98
CA LYS A 138 -23.94 41.00 -20.21
C LYS A 138 -23.98 39.52 -19.85
N GLN A 139 -23.93 38.67 -20.88
CA GLN A 139 -23.74 37.24 -20.70
C GLN A 139 -22.34 36.96 -20.14
N ARG A 140 -22.27 36.16 -19.09
CA ARG A 140 -21.02 35.66 -18.51
C ARG A 140 -21.08 34.14 -18.40
N ASP A 141 -20.00 33.50 -18.82
CA ASP A 141 -19.85 32.05 -18.78
C ASP A 141 -18.91 31.64 -17.66
N PHE A 142 -19.30 30.61 -16.91
CA PHE A 142 -18.59 30.15 -15.74
C PHE A 142 -18.31 28.66 -15.81
N HIS A 143 -17.13 28.28 -15.34
CA HIS A 143 -16.75 26.93 -14.98
C HIS A 143 -16.57 26.89 -13.45
N VAL A 144 -17.31 26.03 -12.77
CA VAL A 144 -17.24 25.93 -11.31
C VAL A 144 -16.93 24.50 -10.90
N GLU A 145 -15.82 24.33 -10.18
CA GLU A 145 -15.54 23.12 -9.42
C GLU A 145 -16.16 23.24 -8.03
N SER A 146 -16.63 22.14 -7.43
CA SER A 146 -17.18 22.19 -6.07
C SER A 146 -16.82 20.98 -5.21
N SER A 147 -16.67 21.23 -3.91
CA SER A 147 -16.41 20.22 -2.89
C SER A 147 -16.80 20.74 -1.49
N VAL A 148 -17.32 19.85 -0.65
CA VAL A 148 -17.48 20.09 0.80
C VAL A 148 -16.44 19.27 1.57
N LYS A 149 -15.74 19.88 2.53
CA LYS A 149 -14.63 19.26 3.27
C LYS A 149 -14.58 19.71 4.74
N PHE A 150 -14.08 18.81 5.58
CA PHE A 150 -13.96 19.00 7.01
C PHE A 150 -12.53 18.58 7.38
N PHE A 151 -11.79 19.46 8.05
CA PHE A 151 -10.40 19.20 8.43
C PHE A 151 -10.16 19.51 9.91
N LEU A 152 -9.36 18.71 10.56
CA LEU A 152 -8.92 18.81 11.95
C LEU A 152 -7.48 19.31 11.95
N LEU A 153 -7.19 20.33 12.73
CA LEU A 153 -5.83 20.82 12.95
C LEU A 153 -5.10 19.83 13.87
N ASN A 154 -4.01 19.24 13.37
CA ASN A 154 -3.04 18.53 14.18
C ASN A 154 -2.08 19.55 14.84
N PRO A 155 -2.08 19.70 16.18
CA PRO A 155 -1.18 20.62 16.86
C PRO A 155 0.27 20.14 16.70
N ILE A 156 1.17 21.06 16.36
CA ILE A 156 2.61 20.83 16.40
C ILE A 156 3.06 21.21 17.80
N ASP A 157 3.56 20.27 18.60
CA ASP A 157 4.11 20.59 19.91
C ASP A 157 5.31 21.53 19.74
N SER A 158 5.15 22.79 20.16
CA SER A 158 6.20 23.81 20.16
C SER A 158 7.31 23.56 21.18
N ASN A 159 7.36 22.38 21.80
CA ASN A 159 8.32 22.00 22.83
C ASN A 159 9.52 21.18 22.32
N THR A 160 9.60 20.86 21.03
CA THR A 160 10.81 20.29 20.42
C THR A 160 11.65 21.41 19.81
N GLY A 161 12.39 22.10 20.66
CA GLY A 161 13.49 22.94 20.21
C GLY A 161 14.63 22.07 19.71
N GLU A 162 14.72 21.85 18.40
CA GLU A 162 16.03 21.70 17.71
C GLU A 162 15.90 21.80 16.16
N ASN A 163 16.50 22.88 15.64
CA ASN A 163 17.10 23.04 14.31
C ASN A 163 16.24 23.02 13.03
N CYS A 164 15.50 24.12 12.82
CA CYS A 164 15.36 24.70 11.48
C CYS A 164 16.49 25.71 11.21
N THR A 165 17.65 25.25 10.74
CA THR A 165 18.70 26.14 10.20
C THR A 165 18.48 26.39 8.71
N GLY A 166 17.62 27.35 8.42
CA GLY A 166 17.49 27.98 7.12
C GLY A 166 17.14 29.44 7.32
N LYS A 167 18.08 30.35 7.02
CA LYS A 167 17.99 31.81 7.16
C LYS A 167 16.56 32.36 7.10
N HIS A 168 16.03 32.80 8.24
CA HIS A 168 15.04 33.87 8.28
C HIS A 168 15.58 35.02 9.11
N VAL A 169 15.81 36.12 8.40
CA VAL A 169 16.03 37.46 8.93
C VAL A 169 14.65 38.02 9.29
N ASN A 170 14.53 38.58 10.49
CA ASN A 170 13.38 39.25 11.11
C ASN A 170 12.29 38.34 11.73
N GLY A 171 11.91 38.67 12.96
CA GLY A 171 11.05 37.86 13.82
C GLY A 171 9.55 37.95 13.49
N ASP A 172 9.06 36.97 12.74
CA ASP A 172 7.64 36.68 12.57
C ASP A 172 7.32 35.28 13.12
N ILE A 173 6.24 35.19 13.90
CA ILE A 173 5.64 33.94 14.36
C ILE A 173 5.16 33.18 13.11
N GLY A 174 5.69 31.98 12.86
CA GLY A 174 5.40 31.22 11.64
C GLY A 174 3.95 30.75 11.56
N ASN A 175 3.30 30.96 10.41
CA ASN A 175 1.93 30.49 10.15
C ASN A 175 1.82 28.96 10.15
N VAL A 176 0.67 28.43 10.59
CA VAL A 176 0.40 26.99 10.56
C VAL A 176 0.36 26.46 9.10
N PRO A 177 1.12 25.41 8.75
CA PRO A 177 1.09 24.82 7.41
C PRO A 177 -0.25 24.16 7.06
N LEU A 178 -0.63 24.14 5.77
CA LEU A 178 -1.89 23.51 5.34
C LEU A 178 -1.89 21.98 5.50
N GLU A 179 -0.72 21.37 5.58
CA GLU A 179 -0.50 19.94 5.77
C GLU A 179 -1.00 19.44 7.13
N GLN A 180 -1.03 20.33 8.12
CA GLN A 180 -1.49 20.03 9.49
C GLN A 180 -3.02 19.93 9.59
N TYR A 181 -3.76 20.41 8.58
CA TYR A 181 -5.21 20.29 8.53
C TYR A 181 -5.60 18.98 7.82
N VAL A 182 -5.93 17.95 8.60
CA VAL A 182 -6.19 16.58 8.12
C VAL A 182 -7.67 16.21 8.17
N GLY A 183 -8.15 15.39 7.24
CA GLY A 183 -9.55 14.93 7.28
C GLY A 183 -9.84 14.04 8.50
N PRO A 184 -11.06 14.00 9.03
CA PRO A 184 -11.41 13.19 10.21
C PRO A 184 -11.18 11.68 10.01
N HIS A 185 -11.28 11.21 8.77
CA HIS A 185 -11.01 9.81 8.42
C HIS A 185 -9.60 9.61 7.86
N LEU A 186 -8.71 10.59 8.07
CA LEU A 186 -7.33 10.65 7.60
C LEU A 186 -7.14 10.54 6.08
N GLY A 187 -8.20 10.59 5.25
CA GLY A 187 -8.09 10.31 3.82
C GLY A 187 -7.40 11.39 2.95
N GLU A 188 -7.25 12.62 3.43
CA GLU A 188 -6.59 13.75 2.75
C GLU A 188 -6.28 14.89 3.74
N ASN A 189 -5.37 15.79 3.39
CA ASN A 189 -5.13 17.06 4.09
C ASN A 189 -5.47 18.27 3.22
N LEU A 190 -5.52 19.47 3.82
CA LEU A 190 -5.92 20.71 3.14
C LEU A 190 -4.89 21.13 2.08
N ALA A 191 -3.60 20.88 2.29
CA ALA A 191 -2.55 21.14 1.31
C ALA A 191 -2.79 20.38 -0.02
N TRP A 192 -3.06 19.08 0.05
CA TRP A 192 -3.42 18.27 -1.11
C TRP A 192 -4.69 18.79 -1.79
N ARG A 193 -5.70 19.17 -1.00
CA ARG A 193 -6.95 19.71 -1.53
C ARG A 193 -6.73 21.01 -2.28
N ALA A 194 -5.89 21.92 -1.79
CA ALA A 194 -5.53 23.16 -2.48
C ALA A 194 -4.84 22.89 -3.83
N GLN A 195 -3.89 21.94 -3.88
CA GLN A 195 -3.24 21.54 -5.14
C GLN A 195 -4.21 20.92 -6.15
N GLU A 196 -5.15 20.10 -5.69
CA GLU A 196 -6.15 19.48 -6.55
C GLU A 196 -7.14 20.52 -7.11
N VAL A 197 -7.42 21.60 -6.37
CA VAL A 197 -8.18 22.75 -6.89
C VAL A 197 -7.45 23.38 -8.08
N ASP A 198 -6.17 23.72 -7.93
CA ASP A 198 -5.38 24.32 -9.01
C ASP A 198 -5.34 23.42 -10.25
N ARG A 199 -5.12 22.12 -10.06
CA ARG A 199 -5.08 21.14 -11.15
C ARG A 199 -6.41 21.07 -11.91
N LYS A 200 -7.54 21.04 -11.20
CA LYS A 200 -8.87 20.95 -11.81
C LYS A 200 -9.25 22.23 -12.55
N LEU A 201 -8.94 23.39 -12.00
CA LEU A 201 -9.17 24.67 -12.68
C LEU A 201 -8.26 24.85 -13.91
N ALA A 202 -7.05 24.28 -13.88
CA ALA A 202 -6.14 24.28 -15.02
C ALA A 202 -6.61 23.42 -16.20
N MET A 203 -7.54 22.47 -16.01
CA MET A 203 -8.04 21.60 -17.10
C MET A 203 -8.67 22.36 -18.27
N ARG A 204 -9.15 23.59 -18.05
CA ARG A 204 -9.68 24.46 -19.12
C ARG A 204 -8.62 24.98 -20.09
N ARG A 205 -7.34 24.96 -19.68
CA ARG A 205 -6.23 25.58 -20.43
C ARG A 205 -5.77 24.73 -21.60
N GLY A 206 -6.16 23.45 -21.64
CA GLY A 206 -5.89 22.58 -22.77
C GLY A 206 -6.53 23.11 -24.04
N GLU A 207 -5.77 23.11 -25.13
CA GLU A 207 -6.18 23.74 -26.39
C GLU A 207 -7.54 23.22 -26.88
N SER A 208 -7.75 21.91 -26.88
CA SER A 208 -9.03 21.31 -27.32
C SER A 208 -10.20 21.67 -26.41
N VAL A 209 -9.97 21.77 -25.09
CA VAL A 209 -11.02 22.15 -24.13
C VAL A 209 -11.33 23.65 -24.27
N ARG A 210 -10.31 24.48 -24.45
CA ARG A 210 -10.45 25.92 -24.69
C ARG A 210 -11.25 26.19 -25.96
N THR A 211 -10.91 25.53 -27.07
CA THR A 211 -11.66 25.65 -28.34
C THR A 211 -13.10 25.20 -28.17
N TRP A 212 -13.35 24.08 -27.50
CA TRP A 212 -14.74 23.63 -27.24
C TRP A 212 -15.53 24.62 -26.37
N LEU A 213 -14.89 25.21 -25.36
CA LEU A 213 -15.49 26.25 -24.52
C LEU A 213 -15.78 27.52 -25.33
N GLU A 214 -14.91 27.88 -26.27
CA GLU A 214 -15.11 29.02 -27.18
C GLU A 214 -16.29 28.81 -28.12
N GLU A 215 -16.43 27.61 -28.68
CA GLU A 215 -17.54 27.25 -29.58
C GLU A 215 -18.88 27.14 -28.83
N THR A 216 -18.86 26.58 -27.62
CA THR A 216 -20.08 26.21 -26.90
C THR A 216 -20.55 27.32 -25.94
N TYR A 217 -19.61 28.11 -25.43
CA TYR A 217 -19.82 29.18 -24.47
C TYR A 217 -19.17 30.47 -25.01
N SER A 218 -17.98 30.85 -24.53
CA SER A 218 -17.27 32.05 -24.97
C SER A 218 -15.75 31.93 -24.74
N THR A 219 -14.99 32.87 -25.29
CA THR A 219 -13.54 32.99 -25.09
C THR A 219 -13.14 33.33 -23.64
N ASN A 220 -14.09 33.77 -22.81
CA ASN A 220 -13.81 34.24 -21.45
C ASN A 220 -14.61 33.49 -20.38
N VAL A 221 -14.58 32.15 -20.42
CA VAL A 221 -15.16 31.33 -19.35
C VAL A 221 -14.37 31.52 -18.05
N GLN A 222 -15.02 32.06 -17.02
CA GLN A 222 -14.42 32.34 -15.72
C GLN A 222 -14.42 31.07 -14.87
N SER A 223 -13.26 30.65 -14.36
CA SER A 223 -13.14 29.41 -13.60
C SER A 223 -12.99 29.64 -12.11
N HIS A 224 -13.88 29.04 -11.34
CA HIS A 224 -13.97 29.24 -9.90
C HIS A 224 -14.08 27.94 -9.10
N ILE A 225 -13.71 28.01 -7.82
CA ILE A 225 -13.88 26.91 -6.86
C ILE A 225 -14.92 27.24 -5.79
N VAL A 226 -15.79 26.27 -5.50
CA VAL A 226 -16.65 26.26 -4.30
C VAL A 226 -16.15 25.16 -3.35
N LEU A 227 -15.19 25.53 -2.49
CA LEU A 227 -14.71 24.67 -1.40
C LEU A 227 -15.22 25.19 -0.05
N ARG A 228 -16.18 24.47 0.56
CA ARG A 228 -16.86 24.87 1.81
C ARG A 228 -16.77 23.78 2.88
N GLY A 229 -17.12 24.12 4.11
CA GLY A 229 -17.13 23.22 5.26
C GLY A 229 -16.46 23.86 6.47
N TYR A 230 -15.76 23.06 7.28
CA TYR A 230 -15.27 23.50 8.59
C TYR A 230 -13.79 23.13 8.80
N LEU A 231 -13.07 24.00 9.51
CA LEU A 231 -11.78 23.68 10.14
C LEU A 231 -11.99 23.52 11.63
N PHE A 232 -11.50 22.43 12.20
CA PHE A 232 -11.68 22.09 13.60
C PHE A 232 -10.35 22.20 14.33
N GLU A 233 -10.33 22.86 15.48
CA GLU A 233 -9.14 23.01 16.33
C GLU A 233 -9.23 22.13 17.59
N PRO A 234 -8.11 21.77 18.22
CA PRO A 234 -8.14 21.02 19.47
C PRO A 234 -9.00 21.72 20.53
N LEU A 235 -9.91 20.99 21.17
CA LEU A 235 -10.81 21.53 22.19
C LEU A 235 -10.03 22.09 23.40
N SER A 236 -8.84 21.56 23.67
CA SER A 236 -7.91 22.05 24.68
C SER A 236 -7.48 23.50 24.50
N HIS A 237 -7.57 24.05 23.27
CA HIS A 237 -7.21 25.45 22.98
C HIS A 237 -8.28 26.46 23.43
N PHE A 238 -9.50 26.02 23.72
CA PHE A 238 -10.62 26.88 24.07
C PHE A 238 -10.92 26.80 25.57
N VAL A 239 -11.45 27.86 26.19
CA VAL A 239 -11.97 27.80 27.57
C VAL A 239 -13.37 27.16 27.60
N SER A 240 -14.13 27.31 26.51
CA SER A 240 -15.46 26.72 26.32
C SER A 240 -15.69 26.28 24.87
N THR A 241 -16.58 25.32 24.64
CA THR A 241 -16.99 24.89 23.28
C THR A 241 -17.66 26.01 22.47
N LEU A 242 -18.27 27.00 23.13
CA LEU A 242 -18.92 28.16 22.51
C LEU A 242 -17.91 29.09 21.84
N GLU A 243 -16.63 29.08 22.23
CA GLU A 243 -15.60 29.96 21.64
C GLU A 243 -15.45 29.78 20.13
N THR A 244 -15.73 28.57 19.63
CA THR A 244 -15.72 28.28 18.19
C THR A 244 -16.79 29.06 17.40
N SER A 245 -17.76 29.66 18.09
CA SER A 245 -18.94 30.29 17.50
C SER A 245 -19.37 31.61 18.15
N ILE A 246 -18.56 32.21 19.06
CA ILE A 246 -18.88 33.43 19.83
C ILE A 246 -19.41 34.58 18.97
N ALA A 247 -19.01 34.65 17.71
CA ALA A 247 -19.43 35.71 16.80
C ALA A 247 -20.15 35.17 15.55
N HIS A 248 -20.46 33.87 15.50
CA HIS A 248 -21.09 33.22 14.35
C HIS A 248 -22.48 33.81 14.08
N ASP A 249 -22.68 34.28 12.86
CA ASP A 249 -23.98 34.61 12.31
C ASP A 249 -24.72 33.31 12.03
N TRP A 250 -25.51 32.85 12.99
CA TRP A 250 -26.32 31.63 12.89
C TRP A 250 -27.46 31.73 11.88
N TYR A 251 -27.70 32.91 11.31
CA TYR A 251 -28.74 33.10 10.31
C TYR A 251 -28.24 32.78 8.90
N PHE A 252 -27.03 33.23 8.56
CA PHE A 252 -26.40 32.98 7.26
C PHE A 252 -25.16 32.08 7.33
N HIS A 253 -24.86 31.57 8.53
CA HIS A 253 -23.73 30.72 8.87
C HIS A 253 -22.39 31.30 8.46
N ARG A 254 -22.02 32.44 9.06
CA ARG A 254 -20.76 33.16 8.78
C ARG A 254 -20.04 33.53 10.06
N ASN A 255 -18.72 33.44 10.08
CA ASN A 255 -17.94 34.04 11.15
C ASN A 255 -17.54 35.48 10.74
N PRO A 256 -17.54 36.46 11.66
CA PRO A 256 -17.18 37.84 11.32
C PRO A 256 -15.68 37.92 11.04
N THR A 257 -15.33 38.68 10.00
CA THR A 257 -13.95 38.93 9.53
C THR A 257 -13.03 39.59 10.56
N LYS A 258 -13.57 40.08 11.70
CA LYS A 258 -12.80 40.64 12.81
C LYS A 258 -12.38 39.54 13.79
N VAL A 259 -11.45 38.72 13.34
CA VAL A 259 -10.61 37.91 14.24
C VAL A 259 -9.80 38.88 15.13
N THR A 260 -9.72 38.62 16.44
CA THR A 260 -8.87 39.36 17.38
C THR A 260 -7.44 39.44 16.82
N THR A 261 -6.79 40.59 17.00
CA THR A 261 -5.48 40.93 16.39
C THR A 261 -4.40 39.86 16.65
N GLU A 262 -4.53 39.10 17.74
CA GLU A 262 -3.62 38.03 18.16
C GLU A 262 -3.77 36.70 17.38
N LEU A 263 -4.97 36.38 16.86
CA LEU A 263 -5.15 35.15 16.05
C LEU A 263 -4.75 35.35 14.58
N LYS A 264 -4.77 36.59 14.07
CA LYS A 264 -4.42 36.91 12.67
C LYS A 264 -2.96 36.64 12.34
N THR A 265 -2.06 36.69 13.32
CA THR A 265 -0.61 36.52 13.14
C THR A 265 -0.18 35.06 12.97
N CYS A 266 -1.08 34.08 13.18
CA CYS A 266 -0.76 32.64 13.07
C CYS A 266 -1.50 31.91 11.92
N LEU A 267 -2.44 32.59 11.25
CA LEU A 267 -3.31 31.99 10.23
C LEU A 267 -2.61 31.97 8.86
N ASN A 268 -2.59 30.80 8.24
CA ASN A 268 -2.08 30.63 6.89
C ASN A 268 -2.83 31.55 5.90
N PRO A 269 -2.13 32.34 5.05
CA PRO A 269 -2.77 33.28 4.13
C PRO A 269 -3.63 32.60 3.04
N ASN A 270 -3.50 31.29 2.87
CA ASN A 270 -4.33 30.51 1.96
C ASN A 270 -5.71 30.17 2.54
N ILE A 271 -5.94 30.34 3.84
CA ILE A 271 -7.21 30.04 4.52
C ILE A 271 -8.05 31.31 4.61
N ALA A 272 -9.35 31.22 4.31
CA ALA A 272 -10.26 32.36 4.44
C ALA A 272 -10.38 32.79 5.91
N THR A 273 -10.34 34.09 6.21
CA THR A 273 -10.36 34.57 7.60
C THR A 273 -11.69 34.34 8.32
N ASP A 274 -12.77 34.22 7.56
CA ASP A 274 -14.14 34.03 8.00
C ASP A 274 -14.60 32.55 7.95
N HIS A 275 -13.70 31.60 7.64
CA HIS A 275 -14.03 30.17 7.56
C HIS A 275 -14.77 29.66 8.81
N LEU A 276 -15.60 28.61 8.61
CA LEU A 276 -16.33 28.00 9.73
C LEU A 276 -15.42 27.16 10.61
N ARG A 277 -15.65 27.26 11.92
CA ARG A 277 -14.81 26.67 12.95
C ARG A 277 -15.57 25.64 13.77
N GLY A 278 -14.85 24.70 14.33
CA GLY A 278 -15.35 23.77 15.33
C GLY A 278 -14.22 23.28 16.21
N TRP A 279 -14.52 22.34 17.11
CA TRP A 279 -13.53 21.77 18.02
C TRP A 279 -13.34 20.27 17.78
N TRP A 280 -12.24 19.69 18.23
CA TRP A 280 -12.09 18.23 18.27
C TRP A 280 -11.35 17.77 19.51
N THR A 281 -11.63 16.56 19.98
CA THR A 281 -10.96 15.98 21.15
C THR A 281 -10.80 14.46 21.04
N THR A 282 -9.71 13.96 21.60
CA THR A 282 -9.45 12.53 21.87
C THR A 282 -9.61 12.18 23.36
N ASP A 283 -9.69 13.18 24.24
CA ASP A 283 -9.87 13.03 25.69
C ASP A 283 -11.22 13.62 26.12
N MET A 284 -12.30 13.01 25.62
CA MET A 284 -13.64 13.52 25.84
C MET A 284 -14.08 13.45 27.30
N GLU A 285 -13.65 12.45 28.07
CA GLU A 285 -14.08 12.28 29.47
C GLU A 285 -13.56 13.40 30.38
N THR A 286 -12.39 13.97 30.06
CA THR A 286 -11.76 15.02 30.86
C THR A 286 -12.07 16.41 30.31
N ASP A 287 -11.91 16.59 28.99
CA ASP A 287 -11.93 17.91 28.36
C ASP A 287 -13.36 18.43 28.22
N LEU A 288 -14.26 17.65 27.59
CA LEU A 288 -15.61 18.12 27.22
C LEU A 288 -16.46 18.56 28.44
N PRO A 289 -16.54 17.82 29.57
CA PRO A 289 -17.34 18.24 30.71
C PRO A 289 -16.92 19.58 31.29
N ALA A 290 -15.61 19.87 31.33
CA ALA A 290 -15.12 21.13 31.85
C ALA A 290 -15.52 22.31 30.95
N LYS A 291 -15.37 22.16 29.63
CA LYS A 291 -15.71 23.19 28.63
C LYS A 291 -17.23 23.44 28.54
N VAL A 292 -18.05 22.41 28.69
CA VAL A 292 -19.52 22.52 28.68
C VAL A 292 -20.03 23.18 29.96
N ARG A 293 -19.47 22.87 31.13
CA ARG A 293 -19.84 23.56 32.39
C ARG A 293 -19.58 25.06 32.33
N ALA A 294 -18.54 25.50 31.62
CA ALA A 294 -18.28 26.92 31.39
C ALA A 294 -19.41 27.60 30.59
N ASN A 295 -20.10 26.88 29.71
CA ASN A 295 -21.28 27.38 29.00
C ASN A 295 -22.52 27.46 29.89
N GLN A 296 -22.76 26.44 30.72
CA GLN A 296 -24.00 26.31 31.49
C GLN A 296 -24.26 27.52 32.40
N ALA A 297 -23.20 28.13 32.92
CA ALA A 297 -23.28 29.35 33.71
C ALA A 297 -23.87 30.56 32.94
N THR A 298 -23.80 30.55 31.60
CA THR A 298 -24.12 31.69 30.73
C THR A 298 -25.38 31.46 29.89
N ILE A 299 -25.56 30.25 29.35
CA ILE A 299 -26.59 29.96 28.32
C ILE A 299 -27.56 28.83 28.70
N GLY A 300 -27.42 28.24 29.89
CA GLY A 300 -28.34 27.22 30.40
C GLY A 300 -27.97 25.79 30.06
N GLU A 301 -28.94 24.89 30.09
CA GLU A 301 -28.72 23.45 29.89
C GLU A 301 -28.25 23.13 28.46
N SER A 302 -27.18 22.34 28.35
CA SER A 302 -26.67 21.80 27.08
C SER A 302 -27.15 20.37 26.86
N ARG A 303 -27.59 20.08 25.63
CA ARG A 303 -27.84 18.73 25.10
C ARG A 303 -26.96 18.48 23.89
N PHE A 304 -26.81 17.21 23.49
CA PHE A 304 -25.87 16.80 22.45
C PHE A 304 -26.54 15.94 21.38
N VAL A 305 -26.32 16.26 20.12
CA VAL A 305 -26.84 15.49 18.98
C VAL A 305 -25.68 14.91 18.20
N ILE A 306 -25.67 13.59 18.02
CA ILE A 306 -24.69 12.91 17.17
C ILE A 306 -25.15 13.06 15.72
N LEU A 307 -24.40 13.80 14.90
CA LEU A 307 -24.84 14.22 13.57
C LEU A 307 -24.63 13.13 12.52
N PRO A 308 -25.70 12.59 11.90
CA PRO A 308 -25.58 11.79 10.68
C PRO A 308 -24.97 12.64 9.55
N LYS A 309 -24.33 12.02 8.56
CA LYS A 309 -23.59 12.74 7.51
C LYS A 309 -24.38 13.84 6.79
N LEU A 310 -25.69 13.66 6.59
CA LEU A 310 -26.53 14.67 5.94
C LEU A 310 -26.86 15.88 6.85
N HIS A 311 -26.58 15.82 8.16
CA HIS A 311 -26.68 16.95 9.09
C HIS A 311 -25.36 17.73 9.23
N TRP A 312 -24.32 17.42 8.44
CA TRP A 312 -23.01 18.07 8.57
C TRP A 312 -22.94 19.46 7.93
N LEU A 313 -23.95 19.88 7.15
CA LEU A 313 -23.99 21.20 6.49
C LEU A 313 -24.48 22.28 7.46
N CYS A 314 -25.80 22.54 7.48
CA CYS A 314 -26.35 23.55 8.38
C CYS A 314 -26.35 23.08 9.85
N PRO A 315 -26.32 24.02 10.80
CA PRO A 315 -26.68 23.82 12.20
C PRO A 315 -28.01 23.11 12.40
N VAL A 316 -28.06 22.25 13.43
CA VAL A 316 -29.28 21.54 13.79
C VAL A 316 -30.17 22.40 14.69
N VAL A 317 -31.47 22.26 14.47
CA VAL A 317 -32.52 22.75 15.35
C VAL A 317 -33.31 21.52 15.81
N ALA A 318 -33.57 21.45 17.11
CA ALA A 318 -34.34 20.37 17.72
C ALA A 318 -35.60 20.92 18.39
N LEU A 319 -36.63 20.08 18.44
CA LEU A 319 -37.91 20.36 19.08
C LEU A 319 -38.04 19.51 20.34
N GLU A 320 -38.57 20.12 21.39
CA GLU A 320 -38.96 19.40 22.60
C GLU A 320 -40.42 18.94 22.47
N ASP A 321 -40.64 17.62 22.51
CA ASP A 321 -41.96 17.04 22.53
C ASP A 321 -42.65 17.36 23.87
N LYS A 322 -43.82 18.00 23.78
CA LYS A 322 -44.62 18.43 24.93
C LYS A 322 -45.12 17.28 25.79
N THR A 323 -45.20 16.06 25.26
CA THR A 323 -45.75 14.89 25.94
C THR A 323 -44.67 14.04 26.61
N SER A 324 -43.56 13.77 25.92
CA SER A 324 -42.46 12.96 26.44
C SER A 324 -41.34 13.77 27.10
N GLY A 325 -41.23 15.07 26.79
CA GLY A 325 -40.10 15.92 27.19
C GLY A 325 -38.80 15.62 26.42
N GLN A 326 -38.84 14.73 25.43
CA GLN A 326 -37.68 14.40 24.61
C GLN A 326 -37.36 15.53 23.63
N VAL A 327 -36.07 15.79 23.44
CA VAL A 327 -35.57 16.79 22.48
C VAL A 327 -35.08 16.05 21.24
N ILE A 328 -35.73 16.28 20.11
CA ILE A 328 -35.50 15.53 18.87
C ILE A 328 -35.19 16.46 17.69
N VAL A 329 -34.25 16.04 16.84
CA VAL A 329 -34.05 16.62 15.51
C VAL A 329 -34.94 15.85 14.54
N GLU A 330 -35.88 16.55 13.91
CA GLU A 330 -36.90 15.94 13.05
C GLU A 330 -36.32 15.15 11.87
N SER A 331 -36.99 14.04 11.53
CA SER A 331 -36.67 13.22 10.36
C SER A 331 -37.09 13.88 9.04
N ASN A 332 -36.53 13.41 7.93
CA ASN A 332 -37.04 13.71 6.59
C ASN A 332 -37.14 12.42 5.77
N ASN A 333 -38.32 11.81 5.79
CA ASN A 333 -38.62 10.54 5.11
C ASN A 333 -38.42 10.60 3.58
N ARG A 334 -38.49 11.78 2.95
CA ARG A 334 -38.28 11.92 1.50
C ARG A 334 -36.81 11.83 1.11
N LEU A 335 -35.90 12.04 2.06
CA LEU A 335 -34.44 12.01 1.87
C LEU A 335 -33.77 10.89 2.69
N ASP A 336 -34.54 9.98 3.30
CA ASP A 336 -34.09 8.95 4.24
C ASP A 336 -33.22 9.50 5.38
N ILE A 337 -33.55 10.70 5.86
CA ILE A 337 -32.86 11.31 7.01
C ILE A 337 -33.58 10.86 8.29
N PRO A 338 -32.91 10.13 9.19
CA PRO A 338 -33.53 9.62 10.40
C PRO A 338 -33.77 10.73 11.43
N GLU A 339 -34.72 10.50 12.33
CA GLU A 339 -34.87 11.29 13.55
C GLU A 339 -33.68 11.03 14.48
N VAL A 340 -33.22 12.06 15.19
CA VAL A 340 -32.08 11.95 16.10
C VAL A 340 -32.43 12.57 17.44
N GLU A 341 -32.35 11.77 18.51
CA GLU A 341 -32.56 12.21 19.89
C GLU A 341 -31.35 12.98 20.42
N ALA A 342 -31.60 14.02 21.21
CA ALA A 342 -30.58 14.79 21.89
C ALA A 342 -30.29 14.19 23.27
N LEU A 343 -29.00 13.91 23.51
CA LEU A 343 -28.47 13.27 24.69
C LEU A 343 -28.07 14.31 25.75
N THR A 344 -28.17 13.94 27.01
CA THR A 344 -27.41 14.60 28.08
C THR A 344 -25.90 14.36 27.92
N LEU A 345 -25.07 15.10 28.65
CA LEU A 345 -23.63 14.90 28.64
C LEU A 345 -23.24 13.48 29.09
N ASP A 346 -23.90 12.96 30.13
CA ASP A 346 -23.63 11.61 30.65
C ASP A 346 -24.04 10.51 29.65
N GLU A 347 -25.19 10.67 29.01
CA GLU A 347 -25.65 9.76 27.95
C GLU A 347 -24.72 9.80 26.72
N LEU A 348 -24.21 10.98 26.35
CA LEU A 348 -23.20 11.10 25.29
C LEU A 348 -21.91 10.35 25.66
N ILE A 349 -21.41 10.51 26.89
CA ILE A 349 -20.20 9.82 27.36
C ILE A 349 -20.39 8.30 27.26
N ILE A 350 -21.54 7.79 27.73
CA ILE A 350 -21.89 6.36 27.66
C ILE A 350 -21.96 5.90 26.20
N PHE A 351 -22.65 6.63 25.33
CA PHE A 351 -22.79 6.30 23.92
C PHE A 351 -21.43 6.20 23.23
N VAL A 352 -20.58 7.21 23.41
CA VAL A 352 -19.26 7.27 22.76
C VAL A 352 -18.36 6.13 23.24
N ARG A 353 -18.41 5.81 24.55
CA ARG A 353 -17.70 4.66 25.11
C ARG A 353 -18.14 3.37 24.46
N GLU A 354 -19.45 3.13 24.36
CA GLU A 354 -19.99 1.94 23.70
C GLU A 354 -19.64 1.89 22.21
N HIS A 355 -19.70 3.02 21.51
CA HIS A 355 -19.40 3.13 20.09
C HIS A 355 -17.96 2.68 19.79
N PHE A 356 -16.98 3.21 20.54
CA PHE A 356 -15.58 2.83 20.35
C PHE A 356 -15.26 1.44 20.94
N GLN A 357 -15.98 0.96 21.97
CA GLN A 357 -15.81 -0.40 22.52
C GLN A 357 -16.41 -1.52 21.64
N LYS A 358 -17.59 -1.32 21.03
CA LYS A 358 -18.25 -2.32 20.17
C LYS A 358 -17.41 -2.66 18.94
N VAL A 359 -16.64 -1.69 18.42
CA VAL A 359 -15.72 -1.90 17.29
C VAL A 359 -14.52 -2.77 17.69
N THR A 360 -14.03 -2.69 18.93
CA THR A 360 -13.01 -3.61 19.46
C THR A 360 -13.51 -5.04 19.72
N ALA A 361 -14.83 -5.27 19.85
CA ALA A 361 -15.42 -6.57 20.20
C ALA A 361 -16.04 -7.34 19.01
N SER A 362 -16.37 -6.67 17.89
CA SER A 362 -17.17 -7.22 16.78
C SER A 362 -16.37 -7.83 15.60
N THR A 363 -15.10 -8.16 15.80
CA THR A 363 -14.21 -8.71 14.75
C THR A 363 -14.58 -10.10 14.20
N GLU A 364 -15.66 -10.75 14.66
CA GLU A 364 -15.99 -12.12 14.26
C GLU A 364 -17.05 -12.29 13.14
N THR A 365 -17.84 -11.28 12.74
CA THR A 365 -18.76 -11.48 11.60
C THR A 365 -19.01 -10.23 10.74
N ASN A 366 -18.94 -10.44 9.43
CA ASN A 366 -19.42 -9.60 8.32
C ASN A 366 -18.41 -8.69 7.58
N LYS A 367 -18.65 -8.64 6.27
CA LYS A 367 -17.88 -8.05 5.17
C LYS A 367 -17.69 -6.53 5.32
N SER A 368 -16.77 -6.07 6.15
CA SER A 368 -16.04 -4.79 6.01
C SER A 368 -15.19 -4.60 7.27
N GLY A 369 -13.86 -4.45 7.11
CA GLY A 369 -12.99 -4.12 8.24
C GLY A 369 -13.37 -2.74 8.79
N GLY A 370 -14.12 -2.71 9.89
CA GLY A 370 -14.60 -1.48 10.51
C GLY A 370 -13.52 -0.84 11.37
N VAL A 371 -12.88 0.21 10.86
CA VAL A 371 -12.24 1.22 11.71
C VAL A 371 -13.37 2.02 12.38
N ALA A 372 -13.28 2.29 13.68
CA ALA A 372 -14.33 3.03 14.37
C ALA A 372 -14.48 4.43 13.74
N MET A 373 -15.71 4.79 13.36
CA MET A 373 -15.97 6.04 12.67
C MET A 373 -15.86 7.24 13.65
N PRO A 374 -15.12 8.30 13.29
CA PRO A 374 -15.19 9.60 13.96
C PRO A 374 -16.63 10.08 14.13
N LEU A 375 -16.98 10.58 15.33
CA LEU A 375 -18.31 11.10 15.61
C LEU A 375 -18.29 12.62 15.52
N LEU A 376 -19.17 13.22 14.70
CA LEU A 376 -19.43 14.65 14.73
C LEU A 376 -20.63 14.90 15.64
N VAL A 377 -20.47 15.78 16.62
CA VAL A 377 -21.48 16.08 17.64
C VAL A 377 -21.80 17.57 17.63
N ALA A 378 -23.07 17.92 17.71
CA ALA A 378 -23.55 19.27 17.96
C ALA A 378 -23.94 19.43 19.43
N GLU A 379 -23.51 20.52 20.06
CA GLU A 379 -24.05 20.98 21.34
C GLU A 379 -25.19 21.95 21.07
N ILE A 380 -26.35 21.68 21.67
CA ILE A 380 -27.57 22.49 21.53
C ILE A 380 -28.04 23.02 22.89
N VAL A 381 -28.64 24.21 22.90
CA VAL A 381 -29.22 24.81 24.11
C VAL A 381 -30.63 25.29 23.85
N ARG A 382 -31.40 25.43 24.93
CA ARG A 382 -32.80 25.87 24.87
C ARG A 382 -32.90 27.31 24.37
N TYR A 383 -33.75 27.54 23.38
CA TYR A 383 -33.99 28.89 22.88
C TYR A 383 -34.77 29.72 23.92
N PRO A 384 -34.26 30.89 24.36
CA PRO A 384 -34.79 31.61 25.52
C PRO A 384 -36.10 32.36 25.27
N LYS A 385 -36.54 32.53 24.00
CA LYS A 385 -37.79 33.22 23.66
C LYS A 385 -38.82 32.22 23.14
N ASN A 386 -40.05 32.28 23.64
CA ASN A 386 -41.14 31.50 23.07
C ASN A 386 -41.37 31.92 21.61
N VAL A 387 -41.18 30.97 20.69
CA VAL A 387 -41.51 31.13 19.26
C VAL A 387 -43.04 31.14 19.14
N LYS A 388 -43.58 31.83 18.13
CA LYS A 388 -45.04 32.00 17.93
C LYS A 388 -45.81 30.69 17.71
N ASP A 389 -45.12 29.59 17.42
CA ASP A 389 -45.70 28.25 17.23
C ASP A 389 -46.04 27.53 18.55
N GLY A 390 -45.60 28.06 19.69
CA GLY A 390 -45.84 27.49 21.01
C GLY A 390 -45.04 26.22 21.31
N ASN A 391 -44.05 25.85 20.48
CA ASN A 391 -43.14 24.74 20.74
C ASN A 391 -41.85 25.24 21.39
N GLN A 392 -41.19 24.38 22.18
CA GLN A 392 -39.89 24.70 22.75
C GLN A 392 -38.80 24.23 21.80
N HIS A 393 -38.04 25.21 21.30
CA HIS A 393 -36.94 24.98 20.36
C HIS A 393 -35.60 24.91 21.09
N TRP A 394 -34.70 24.12 20.53
CA TRP A 394 -33.31 23.98 20.93
C TRP A 394 -32.43 24.25 19.70
N TYR A 395 -31.37 25.01 19.87
CA TYR A 395 -30.52 25.45 18.76
C TYR A 395 -29.05 25.13 19.03
N GLU A 396 -28.34 24.79 17.97
CA GLU A 396 -26.91 24.51 18.03
C GLU A 396 -26.10 25.76 18.38
N ILE A 397 -25.12 25.57 19.26
CA ILE A 397 -24.15 26.58 19.67
C ILE A 397 -22.73 26.20 19.34
N SER A 398 -22.42 24.92 19.18
CA SER A 398 -21.09 24.47 18.79
C SER A 398 -21.18 23.09 18.15
N ARG A 399 -20.13 22.72 17.42
CA ARG A 399 -19.97 21.35 16.91
C ARG A 399 -18.52 20.92 16.97
N GLY A 400 -18.32 19.62 17.16
CA GLY A 400 -16.99 19.07 17.20
C GLY A 400 -16.88 17.58 16.97
N PHE A 401 -15.66 17.17 16.63
CA PHE A 401 -15.33 15.77 16.41
C PHE A 401 -14.83 15.12 17.69
N ILE A 402 -15.36 13.94 17.98
CA ILE A 402 -14.84 13.04 19.01
C ILE A 402 -14.16 11.87 18.32
N LEU A 403 -12.91 11.64 18.69
CA LEU A 403 -11.99 10.71 18.04
C LEU A 403 -11.47 9.70 19.09
N ASP A 404 -11.19 8.48 18.66
CA ASP A 404 -10.53 7.50 19.52
C ASP A 404 -9.01 7.58 19.30
N PRO A 405 -8.22 7.94 20.33
CA PRO A 405 -6.76 8.08 20.21
C PRO A 405 -6.07 6.77 19.80
N LYS A 406 -6.72 5.61 19.96
CA LYS A 406 -6.16 4.32 19.53
C LYS A 406 -6.19 4.12 18.02
N CYS A 407 -7.08 4.80 17.30
CA CYS A 407 -7.28 4.60 15.86
C CYS A 407 -7.20 5.87 15.00
N TRP A 408 -6.97 7.04 15.63
CA TRP A 408 -6.77 8.31 14.93
C TRP A 408 -5.35 8.85 15.18
N ASP A 409 -4.43 8.57 14.25
CA ASP A 409 -3.07 9.15 14.21
C ASP A 409 -2.89 9.96 12.91
N PRO A 410 -2.86 11.30 12.99
CA PRO A 410 -2.73 12.17 11.82
C PRO A 410 -1.29 12.34 11.32
N SER A 411 -0.29 11.96 12.12
CA SER A 411 1.14 12.21 11.87
C SER A 411 1.61 11.74 10.49
N PRO A 412 1.25 10.53 10.00
CA PRO A 412 1.66 10.07 8.67
C PRO A 412 1.17 10.98 7.53
N LEU A 413 -0.03 11.54 7.67
CA LEU A 413 -0.63 12.42 6.66
C LEU A 413 -0.07 13.85 6.71
N CYS A 414 0.35 14.30 7.90
CA CYS A 414 1.01 15.59 8.10
C CYS A 414 2.46 15.59 7.57
N HIS A 415 3.23 14.51 7.81
CA HIS A 415 4.66 14.44 7.45
C HIS A 415 4.93 13.91 6.02
N GLU A 416 4.07 13.02 5.50
CA GLU A 416 4.16 12.51 4.12
C GLU A 416 2.82 12.66 3.36
N PRO A 417 2.37 13.89 3.03
CA PRO A 417 1.07 14.19 2.38
C PRO A 417 0.76 13.37 1.11
N VAL A 418 1.81 12.85 0.51
CA VAL A 418 1.94 12.29 -0.82
C VAL A 418 1.68 10.77 -0.85
N ARG A 419 2.14 10.03 0.16
CA ARG A 419 2.12 8.55 0.12
C ARG A 419 0.88 7.91 0.74
N PHE A 420 0.08 8.68 1.47
CA PHE A 420 -1.04 8.18 2.28
C PHE A 420 -2.20 7.55 1.48
N ARG A 421 -2.41 7.94 0.20
CA ARG A 421 -3.60 7.53 -0.55
C ARG A 421 -3.49 6.19 -1.28
N ARG A 422 -2.27 5.72 -1.62
CA ARG A 422 -2.10 4.42 -2.29
C ARG A 422 -2.54 3.26 -1.38
N THR A 423 -2.81 3.55 -0.11
CA THR A 423 -2.75 2.62 0.99
C THR A 423 -4.06 2.03 1.41
N LEU A 424 -5.06 2.90 1.45
CA LEU A 424 -6.39 2.56 1.88
C LEU A 424 -7.25 2.04 0.72
N ARG A 425 -6.76 2.13 -0.54
CA ARG A 425 -7.43 1.57 -1.72
C ARG A 425 -6.46 0.76 -2.57
N ASN A 426 -6.64 -0.55 -2.56
CA ASN A 426 -6.13 -1.46 -3.58
C ASN A 426 -6.43 -0.90 -4.98
N ASP A 427 -5.41 -0.52 -5.75
CA ASP A 427 -5.27 -0.72 -7.22
C ASP A 427 -3.98 -0.05 -7.77
N ALA A 428 -3.34 -0.69 -8.77
CA ALA A 428 -2.21 -0.27 -9.65
C ALA A 428 -0.91 0.36 -9.03
N ALA A 429 0.26 -0.30 -9.00
CA ALA A 429 1.27 -0.51 -10.06
C ALA A 429 2.27 0.67 -10.28
N GLY A 430 3.59 0.39 -10.24
CA GLY A 430 4.65 1.18 -10.89
C GLY A 430 5.74 1.78 -10.00
N THR A 431 6.97 1.26 -10.12
CA THR A 431 8.23 1.98 -9.89
C THR A 431 8.49 2.85 -11.11
N GLY A 432 8.23 4.14 -10.98
CA GLY A 432 8.50 5.19 -11.97
C GLY A 432 8.59 6.52 -11.25
N GLU A 433 9.27 7.49 -11.84
CA GLU A 433 9.49 8.83 -11.31
C GLU A 433 8.25 9.47 -10.66
N ARG A 434 8.50 10.47 -9.79
CA ARG A 434 7.51 11.27 -9.05
C ARG A 434 6.16 11.36 -9.78
N GLU A 435 5.08 10.75 -9.26
CA GLU A 435 3.71 10.93 -9.80
C GLU A 435 3.28 12.42 -9.79
N TYR A 436 3.89 13.21 -8.89
CA TYR A 436 3.79 14.67 -8.76
C TYR A 436 4.47 15.45 -9.89
N GLY A 437 5.49 14.87 -10.51
CA GLY A 437 6.11 15.35 -11.73
C GLY A 437 5.31 14.89 -12.94
N SER A 438 5.00 13.59 -13.05
CA SER A 438 4.30 13.03 -14.21
C SER A 438 2.91 13.64 -14.45
N ARG A 439 2.06 13.80 -13.41
CA ARG A 439 0.71 14.39 -13.60
C ARG A 439 0.67 15.91 -13.72
N ARG A 440 1.75 16.62 -13.38
CA ARG A 440 1.88 18.07 -13.67
C ARG A 440 2.04 18.32 -15.18
N PHE A 441 2.62 17.35 -15.89
CA PHE A 441 2.90 17.45 -17.33
C PHE A 441 1.95 16.59 -18.21
N ASP A 442 1.24 15.58 -17.66
CA ASP A 442 0.50 14.58 -18.48
C ASP A 442 -0.97 14.90 -18.83
N CYS A 443 -1.57 16.04 -18.46
CA CYS A 443 -3.05 16.14 -18.57
C CYS A 443 -3.71 17.48 -18.90
N ALA A 444 -2.98 18.58 -19.02
CA ALA A 444 -3.62 19.82 -19.44
C ALA A 444 -3.77 19.89 -20.97
N ASP A 445 -2.74 19.51 -21.73
CA ASP A 445 -2.64 19.93 -23.13
C ASP A 445 -3.27 18.96 -24.15
N GLU A 446 -3.52 17.69 -23.79
CA GLU A 446 -3.98 16.64 -24.73
C GLU A 446 -5.43 16.15 -24.52
N GLY A 447 -6.18 16.71 -23.56
CA GLY A 447 -7.56 16.29 -23.27
C GLY A 447 -8.60 16.98 -24.15
N PHE A 448 -9.64 16.25 -24.59
CA PHE A 448 -10.82 16.82 -25.27
C PHE A 448 -12.10 16.47 -24.53
N ILE A 449 -13.16 17.28 -24.72
CA ILE A 449 -14.46 17.03 -24.12
C ILE A 449 -15.09 15.80 -24.78
N LYS A 450 -15.48 14.82 -23.96
CA LYS A 450 -16.21 13.65 -24.42
C LYS A 450 -17.57 14.12 -24.98
N PRO A 451 -17.91 13.79 -26.23
CA PRO A 451 -19.21 14.15 -26.79
C PRO A 451 -20.33 13.49 -25.99
N ASP A 452 -21.40 14.24 -25.70
CA ASP A 452 -22.60 13.62 -25.11
C ASP A 452 -23.28 12.72 -26.15
N VAL A 453 -23.86 11.60 -25.67
CA VAL A 453 -24.61 10.65 -26.51
C VAL A 453 -25.76 11.34 -27.27
N ASN A 454 -26.29 12.44 -26.71
CA ASN A 454 -27.35 13.24 -27.32
C ASN A 454 -26.82 14.41 -28.20
N GLU A 455 -25.62 14.93 -27.96
CA GLU A 455 -24.96 15.92 -28.85
C GLU A 455 -24.47 15.26 -30.16
N ALA A 456 -24.29 13.93 -30.16
CA ALA A 456 -23.99 13.16 -31.37
C ALA A 456 -25.11 13.18 -32.42
N ALA A 457 -26.33 13.60 -32.06
CA ALA A 457 -27.48 13.68 -32.96
C ALA A 457 -27.72 15.09 -33.56
N ALA A 458 -27.12 16.16 -32.99
CA ALA A 458 -27.40 17.54 -33.40
C ALA A 458 -26.42 18.12 -34.45
N GLY A 459 -25.38 17.36 -34.83
CA GLY A 459 -24.32 17.80 -35.75
C GLY A 459 -24.56 17.48 -37.23
N GLU A 460 -25.73 17.81 -37.79
CA GLU A 460 -25.99 17.56 -39.22
C GLU A 460 -25.32 18.58 -40.16
N GLU A 461 -24.96 19.80 -39.69
CA GLU A 461 -24.44 20.88 -40.55
C GLU A 461 -22.90 20.99 -40.63
N LYS A 462 -22.12 20.25 -39.83
CA LYS A 462 -20.64 20.27 -39.83
C LYS A 462 -20.01 18.96 -40.32
N ARG A 463 -20.53 18.39 -41.41
CA ARG A 463 -20.01 17.12 -41.95
C ARG A 463 -18.84 17.37 -42.90
N HIS A 464 -17.75 16.62 -42.69
CA HIS A 464 -16.71 16.50 -43.70
C HIS A 464 -17.25 15.62 -44.83
N HIS A 465 -17.35 16.16 -46.04
CA HIS A 465 -17.81 15.42 -47.21
C HIS A 465 -16.59 14.91 -47.99
N PHE A 466 -16.34 13.60 -47.89
CA PHE A 466 -15.37 12.95 -48.75
C PHE A 466 -15.78 13.08 -50.22
N THR A 467 -14.82 13.27 -51.10
CA THR A 467 -15.01 13.14 -52.56
C THR A 467 -15.71 11.82 -52.90
N ASP A 468 -16.48 11.78 -54.00
CA ASP A 468 -17.31 10.66 -54.46
C ASP A 468 -16.86 9.29 -53.89
N PRO A 469 -17.66 8.67 -53.00
CA PRO A 469 -17.35 7.39 -52.35
C PRO A 469 -16.88 6.28 -53.30
N ALA A 470 -17.33 6.31 -54.56
CA ALA A 470 -16.94 5.36 -55.60
C ALA A 470 -15.48 5.52 -56.07
N SER A 471 -14.90 6.71 -55.93
CA SER A 471 -13.57 7.07 -56.44
C SER A 471 -12.46 7.15 -55.36
N THR A 472 -12.85 7.13 -54.07
CA THR A 472 -11.94 7.34 -52.95
C THR A 472 -11.12 6.08 -52.65
N ASN A 473 -9.92 6.02 -53.21
CA ASN A 473 -8.92 4.98 -52.96
C ASN A 473 -8.25 5.13 -51.58
N PRO A 474 -7.59 4.09 -51.02
CA PRO A 474 -6.97 4.13 -49.70
C PRO A 474 -5.98 5.29 -49.47
N ARG A 475 -5.19 5.64 -50.50
CA ARG A 475 -4.23 6.74 -50.45
C ARG A 475 -4.96 8.08 -50.31
N ASN A 476 -5.97 8.33 -51.13
CA ASN A 476 -6.71 9.59 -51.10
C ASN A 476 -7.40 9.78 -49.75
N LEU A 477 -8.06 8.74 -49.22
CA LEU A 477 -8.69 8.78 -47.90
C LEU A 477 -7.69 9.12 -46.78
N CYS A 478 -6.55 8.44 -46.77
CA CYS A 478 -5.53 8.67 -45.74
C CYS A 478 -4.91 10.06 -45.84
N GLN A 479 -4.59 10.53 -47.06
CA GLN A 479 -4.06 11.88 -47.28
C GLN A 479 -5.05 12.95 -46.87
N GLU A 480 -6.32 12.78 -47.20
CA GLU A 480 -7.39 13.71 -46.83
C GLU A 480 -7.57 13.75 -45.31
N LEU A 481 -7.66 12.60 -44.63
CA LEU A 481 -7.78 12.54 -43.17
C LEU A 481 -6.55 13.09 -42.44
N VAL A 482 -5.33 12.80 -42.91
CA VAL A 482 -4.10 13.36 -42.33
C VAL A 482 -4.03 14.86 -42.57
N SER A 483 -4.37 15.34 -43.78
CA SER A 483 -4.40 16.76 -44.12
C SER A 483 -5.41 17.52 -43.24
N VAL A 484 -6.61 16.98 -43.07
CA VAL A 484 -7.64 17.59 -42.22
C VAL A 484 -7.24 17.61 -40.75
N LEU A 485 -6.58 16.56 -40.25
CA LEU A 485 -6.10 16.52 -38.86
C LEU A 485 -4.83 17.34 -38.62
N SER A 486 -4.06 17.67 -39.67
CA SER A 486 -2.83 18.45 -39.58
C SER A 486 -3.02 19.94 -39.91
N ALA A 487 -4.18 20.32 -40.44
CA ALA A 487 -4.55 21.72 -40.64
C ALA A 487 -4.61 22.47 -39.30
N GLY A 488 -3.93 23.62 -39.21
CA GLY A 488 -3.85 24.43 -37.98
C GLY A 488 -5.19 25.04 -37.55
N ASP A 489 -6.13 25.18 -38.49
CA ASP A 489 -7.51 25.54 -38.21
C ASP A 489 -8.34 24.26 -38.12
N VAL A 490 -8.73 23.86 -36.89
CA VAL A 490 -9.49 22.62 -36.65
C VAL A 490 -10.92 22.76 -37.21
N LEU A 491 -11.07 22.51 -38.51
CA LEU A 491 -12.36 22.63 -39.22
C LEU A 491 -13.35 21.52 -38.86
N PHE A 492 -12.87 20.35 -38.41
CA PHE A 492 -13.69 19.17 -38.12
C PHE A 492 -13.23 18.46 -36.85
N THR A 493 -14.16 18.06 -35.98
CA THR A 493 -13.82 17.31 -34.77
C THR A 493 -13.52 15.84 -35.09
N HIS A 494 -12.85 15.13 -34.18
CA HIS A 494 -12.64 13.68 -34.31
C HIS A 494 -13.98 12.91 -34.43
N ALA A 495 -15.05 13.38 -33.79
CA ALA A 495 -16.37 12.78 -33.89
C ALA A 495 -16.99 12.98 -35.28
N ASP A 496 -16.79 14.16 -35.88
CA ASP A 496 -17.24 14.47 -37.24
C ASP A 496 -16.49 13.60 -38.25
N LEU A 497 -15.17 13.51 -38.13
CA LEU A 497 -14.34 12.64 -38.96
C LEU A 497 -14.70 11.16 -38.79
N LYS A 498 -15.02 10.71 -37.57
CA LYS A 498 -15.48 9.35 -37.31
C LYS A 498 -16.81 9.06 -38.01
N ARG A 499 -17.77 10.00 -37.93
CA ARG A 499 -19.09 9.87 -38.55
C ARG A 499 -19.00 9.87 -40.08
N SER A 500 -18.28 10.83 -40.67
CA SER A 500 -18.05 10.88 -42.11
C SER A 500 -17.31 9.64 -42.60
N THR A 501 -16.28 9.19 -41.88
CA THR A 501 -15.50 7.98 -42.26
C THR A 501 -16.39 6.74 -42.17
N ARG A 502 -17.29 6.68 -41.19
CA ARG A 502 -18.29 5.62 -41.06
C ARG A 502 -19.24 5.60 -42.26
N GLU A 503 -19.75 6.73 -42.70
CA GLU A 503 -20.63 6.82 -43.89
C GLU A 503 -19.91 6.34 -45.16
N LEU A 504 -18.65 6.75 -45.36
CA LEU A 504 -17.84 6.29 -46.49
C LEU A 504 -17.61 4.78 -46.46
N LEU A 505 -17.18 4.22 -45.33
CA LEU A 505 -16.92 2.78 -45.20
C LEU A 505 -18.22 1.96 -45.27
N LEU A 506 -19.33 2.47 -44.72
CA LEU A 506 -20.65 1.86 -44.84
C LEU A 506 -21.14 1.85 -46.30
N TRP A 507 -20.95 2.94 -47.04
CA TRP A 507 -21.27 2.98 -48.46
C TRP A 507 -20.47 1.94 -49.23
N ARG A 508 -19.17 1.81 -48.96
CA ARG A 508 -18.32 0.78 -49.59
C ARG A 508 -18.81 -0.63 -49.27
N ARG A 509 -19.18 -0.90 -48.00
CA ARG A 509 -19.75 -2.19 -47.57
C ARG A 509 -20.98 -2.60 -48.37
N LEU A 510 -21.85 -1.63 -48.66
CA LEU A 510 -23.13 -1.86 -49.34
C LEU A 510 -23.00 -1.94 -50.87
N ASN A 511 -21.96 -1.35 -51.47
CA ASN A 511 -21.85 -1.19 -52.92
C ASN A 511 -20.64 -1.91 -53.57
N CYS A 512 -19.63 -2.30 -52.80
CA CYS A 512 -18.48 -3.08 -53.29
C CYS A 512 -18.69 -4.57 -52.94
N THR A 513 -19.01 -5.40 -53.93
CA THR A 513 -19.39 -6.81 -53.74
C THR A 513 -18.17 -7.73 -53.82
N GLY A 514 -17.49 -7.94 -52.69
CA GLY A 514 -16.44 -8.97 -52.55
C GLY A 514 -16.13 -9.31 -51.09
N ALA A 515 -16.22 -10.58 -50.72
CA ALA A 515 -15.78 -11.05 -49.39
C ALA A 515 -14.28 -10.77 -49.21
N GLY A 516 -13.90 -10.06 -48.15
CA GLY A 516 -12.50 -9.69 -47.85
C GLY A 516 -11.99 -8.38 -48.46
N GLU A 517 -12.78 -7.68 -49.29
CA GLU A 517 -12.36 -6.41 -49.90
C GLU A 517 -12.16 -5.27 -48.88
N GLU A 518 -12.93 -5.27 -47.78
CA GLU A 518 -12.82 -4.22 -46.76
C GLU A 518 -11.56 -4.32 -45.92
N SER A 519 -11.19 -5.53 -45.50
CA SER A 519 -9.95 -5.77 -44.75
C SER A 519 -8.74 -5.46 -45.62
N SER A 520 -8.77 -5.82 -46.91
CA SER A 520 -7.77 -5.40 -47.91
C SER A 520 -7.67 -3.88 -48.06
N TYR A 521 -8.81 -3.18 -48.04
CA TYR A 521 -8.87 -1.72 -48.09
C TYR A 521 -8.27 -1.07 -46.84
N ILE A 522 -8.60 -1.56 -45.63
CA ILE A 522 -8.03 -1.10 -44.36
C ILE A 522 -6.53 -1.38 -44.28
N ARG A 523 -6.09 -2.58 -44.69
CA ARG A 523 -4.67 -2.95 -44.78
C ARG A 523 -3.91 -2.00 -45.72
N SER A 524 -4.50 -1.64 -46.85
CA SER A 524 -3.92 -0.69 -47.80
C SER A 524 -3.85 0.73 -47.24
N CYS A 525 -4.85 1.16 -46.47
CA CYS A 525 -4.83 2.43 -45.74
C CYS A 525 -3.68 2.48 -44.73
N LEU A 526 -3.56 1.44 -43.90
CA LEU A 526 -2.49 1.35 -42.90
C LEU A 526 -1.10 1.26 -43.54
N ALA A 527 -0.93 0.48 -44.61
CA ALA A 527 0.34 0.41 -45.34
C ALA A 527 0.74 1.79 -45.89
N PHE A 528 -0.21 2.53 -46.47
CA PHE A 528 0.07 3.88 -46.97
C PHE A 528 0.42 4.85 -45.84
N LEU A 529 -0.34 4.83 -44.75
CA LEU A 529 -0.10 5.64 -43.56
C LEU A 529 1.30 5.37 -43.01
N ILE A 530 1.68 4.11 -42.82
CA ILE A 530 2.93 3.73 -42.14
C ILE A 530 4.17 3.95 -43.03
N PHE A 531 4.08 3.65 -44.33
CA PHE A 531 5.23 3.77 -45.25
C PHE A 531 5.31 5.11 -45.99
N GLY A 532 4.29 5.97 -45.87
CA GLY A 532 4.25 7.30 -46.47
C GLY A 532 4.87 8.41 -45.63
N VAL A 533 5.17 8.16 -44.34
CA VAL A 533 5.70 9.16 -43.41
C VAL A 533 7.17 9.46 -43.70
N ASN A 534 7.51 10.74 -43.88
CA ASN A 534 8.89 11.19 -44.08
C ASN A 534 9.43 12.05 -42.92
N ARG A 535 8.61 12.44 -41.93
CA ARG A 535 8.97 13.34 -40.81
C ARG A 535 8.30 12.95 -39.48
N ASP A 536 8.97 13.22 -38.35
CA ASP A 536 8.50 12.86 -36.99
C ASP A 536 7.15 13.51 -36.59
N ASP A 537 6.86 14.73 -37.04
CA ASP A 537 5.60 15.44 -36.70
C ASP A 537 4.36 14.84 -37.42
N GLU A 538 4.57 14.15 -38.54
CA GLU A 538 3.51 13.47 -39.30
C GLU A 538 3.12 12.12 -38.65
N SER A 539 4.00 11.52 -37.83
CA SER A 539 3.78 10.17 -37.29
C SER A 539 2.66 10.11 -36.25
N LYS A 540 2.47 11.18 -35.47
CA LYS A 540 1.37 11.33 -34.51
C LYS A 540 0.00 11.41 -35.21
N HIS A 541 -0.12 12.24 -36.25
CA HIS A 541 -1.36 12.40 -37.02
C HIS A 541 -1.69 11.10 -37.78
N THR A 542 -0.68 10.47 -38.36
CA THR A 542 -0.78 9.17 -39.02
C THR A 542 -1.31 8.08 -38.08
N SER A 543 -0.79 8.01 -36.85
CA SER A 543 -1.28 7.06 -35.84
C SER A 543 -2.74 7.34 -35.47
N ARG A 544 -3.13 8.61 -35.32
CA ARG A 544 -4.52 9.01 -35.02
C ARG A 544 -5.48 8.61 -36.14
N VAL A 545 -5.11 8.82 -37.41
CA VAL A 545 -5.90 8.36 -38.56
C VAL A 545 -6.02 6.85 -38.58
N GLY A 546 -4.93 6.13 -38.32
CA GLY A 546 -4.92 4.68 -38.26
C GLY A 546 -5.93 4.14 -37.23
N TYR A 547 -5.92 4.67 -36.01
CA TYR A 547 -6.87 4.25 -34.98
C TYR A 547 -8.32 4.69 -35.28
N LEU A 548 -8.52 5.85 -35.89
CA LEU A 548 -9.84 6.31 -36.35
C LEU A 548 -10.46 5.30 -37.34
N LEU A 549 -9.68 4.85 -38.33
CA LEU A 549 -10.12 3.86 -39.32
C LEU A 549 -10.51 2.53 -38.66
N LEU A 550 -9.69 2.04 -37.73
CA LEU A 550 -9.97 0.79 -37.00
C LEU A 550 -11.19 0.90 -36.08
N ASP A 551 -11.38 2.04 -35.43
CA ASP A 551 -12.54 2.29 -34.55
C ASP A 551 -13.85 2.33 -35.35
N VAL A 552 -13.83 2.88 -36.57
CA VAL A 552 -14.98 2.87 -37.47
C VAL A 552 -15.25 1.46 -37.99
N TYR A 553 -14.20 0.75 -38.40
CA TYR A 553 -14.29 -0.63 -38.88
C TYR A 553 -14.88 -1.58 -37.82
N ASP A 554 -14.39 -1.53 -36.58
CA ASP A 554 -14.93 -2.32 -35.45
C ASP A 554 -16.41 -1.96 -35.16
N GLY A 555 -16.74 -0.66 -35.15
CA GLY A 555 -18.11 -0.19 -34.96
C GLY A 555 -19.07 -0.75 -36.01
N LEU A 556 -18.69 -0.70 -37.28
CA LEU A 556 -19.49 -1.27 -38.37
C LEU A 556 -19.58 -2.80 -38.27
N ASN A 557 -18.52 -3.51 -37.89
CA ASN A 557 -18.59 -4.97 -37.71
C ASN A 557 -19.58 -5.37 -36.60
N ARG A 558 -19.67 -4.60 -35.51
CA ARG A 558 -20.62 -4.87 -34.40
C ARG A 558 -22.07 -4.55 -34.76
N GLU A 559 -22.30 -3.54 -35.58
CA GLU A 559 -23.67 -3.13 -35.97
C GLU A 559 -24.32 -4.07 -36.98
N PHE A 560 -23.53 -4.76 -37.79
CA PHE A 560 -24.00 -5.62 -38.88
C PHE A 560 -23.94 -7.13 -38.53
N GLU A 561 -24.00 -7.49 -37.24
CA GLU A 561 -23.91 -8.88 -36.72
C GLU A 561 -24.36 -9.93 -37.75
N SER A 562 -23.39 -10.46 -38.49
CA SER A 562 -23.60 -11.65 -39.30
C SER A 562 -23.18 -12.82 -38.43
N ASP A 563 -24.15 -13.57 -37.92
CA ASP A 563 -23.96 -14.92 -37.33
C ASP A 563 -23.38 -15.95 -38.33
N ILE A 564 -22.84 -15.49 -39.47
CA ILE A 564 -22.21 -16.31 -40.48
C ILE A 564 -20.69 -16.10 -40.33
N PRO A 565 -19.92 -17.12 -39.93
CA PRO A 565 -18.47 -17.03 -39.90
C PRO A 565 -17.98 -16.86 -41.34
N THR A 566 -17.61 -15.64 -41.72
CA THR A 566 -16.83 -15.41 -42.94
C THR A 566 -15.47 -16.06 -42.75
N GLU A 567 -15.25 -17.23 -43.33
CA GLU A 567 -13.92 -17.87 -43.37
C GLU A 567 -12.91 -16.86 -43.92
N SER A 568 -11.95 -16.45 -43.08
CA SER A 568 -10.84 -15.62 -43.54
C SER A 568 -10.01 -16.47 -44.50
N SER A 569 -9.62 -15.90 -45.65
CA SER A 569 -8.78 -16.66 -46.57
C SER A 569 -7.38 -16.80 -45.96
N SER A 570 -6.73 -17.97 -46.08
CA SER A 570 -5.34 -18.14 -45.62
C SER A 570 -4.37 -17.11 -46.24
N GLN A 571 -4.74 -16.52 -47.39
CA GLN A 571 -4.01 -15.45 -48.05
C GLN A 571 -4.10 -14.11 -47.30
N GLU A 572 -5.24 -13.78 -46.70
CA GLU A 572 -5.46 -12.54 -45.97
C GLU A 572 -4.62 -12.48 -44.69
N CYS A 573 -4.54 -13.59 -43.95
CA CYS A 573 -3.64 -13.72 -42.81
C CYS A 573 -2.16 -13.55 -43.23
N LEU A 574 -1.76 -14.13 -44.36
CA LEU A 574 -0.40 -13.98 -44.89
C LEU A 574 -0.08 -12.53 -45.27
N ASP A 575 -1.04 -11.80 -45.85
CA ASP A 575 -0.86 -10.39 -46.21
C ASP A 575 -0.67 -9.51 -44.97
N TRP A 576 -1.43 -9.77 -43.89
CA TRP A 576 -1.28 -9.08 -42.62
C TRP A 576 0.05 -9.37 -41.92
N VAL A 577 0.49 -10.64 -41.92
CA VAL A 577 1.81 -11.03 -41.40
C VAL A 577 2.93 -10.36 -42.21
N THR A 578 2.76 -10.24 -43.53
CA THR A 578 3.72 -9.56 -44.40
C THR A 578 3.83 -8.08 -44.04
N LEU A 579 2.70 -7.38 -43.84
CA LEU A 579 2.69 -5.99 -43.39
C LEU A 579 3.36 -5.83 -42.02
N LEU A 580 3.00 -6.66 -41.04
CA LEU A 580 3.61 -6.62 -39.70
C LEU A 580 5.13 -6.84 -39.75
N THR A 581 5.58 -7.79 -40.56
CA THR A 581 7.01 -8.09 -40.75
C THR A 581 7.74 -6.90 -41.38
N GLU A 582 7.13 -6.24 -42.38
CA GLU A 582 7.71 -5.08 -43.04
C GLU A 582 7.81 -3.87 -42.10
N VAL A 583 6.79 -3.63 -41.27
CA VAL A 583 6.84 -2.58 -40.22
C VAL A 583 7.92 -2.89 -39.19
N ALA A 584 8.09 -4.16 -38.81
CA ALA A 584 9.08 -4.56 -37.82
C ALA A 584 10.55 -4.51 -38.33
N ARG A 585 10.77 -4.45 -39.65
CA ARG A 585 12.12 -4.37 -40.25
C ARG A 585 12.85 -3.07 -39.90
N GLY A 586 12.12 -1.95 -39.77
CA GLY A 586 12.67 -0.63 -39.45
C GLY A 586 12.32 -0.20 -38.02
N SER A 587 13.33 0.08 -37.20
CA SER A 587 13.12 0.51 -35.80
C SER A 587 12.39 1.85 -35.66
N GLU A 588 12.49 2.70 -36.67
CA GLU A 588 11.79 3.98 -36.79
C GLU A 588 10.27 3.84 -36.93
N ARG A 589 9.78 2.65 -37.31
CA ARG A 589 8.36 2.37 -37.51
C ARG A 589 7.75 1.53 -36.40
N TRP A 590 8.53 1.17 -35.38
CA TRP A 590 8.07 0.28 -34.31
C TRP A 590 6.88 0.84 -33.53
N GLU A 591 6.69 2.16 -33.51
CA GLU A 591 5.51 2.77 -32.89
C GLU A 591 4.17 2.35 -33.52
N PHE A 592 4.17 1.92 -34.78
CA PHE A 592 2.98 1.44 -35.49
C PHE A 592 2.69 -0.06 -35.30
N LEU A 593 3.56 -0.83 -34.62
CA LEU A 593 3.37 -2.28 -34.44
C LEU A 593 2.06 -2.63 -33.73
N ASN A 594 1.69 -1.87 -32.69
CA ASN A 594 0.42 -2.08 -31.98
C ASN A 594 -0.81 -1.69 -32.81
N LEU A 595 -0.66 -0.72 -33.71
CA LEU A 595 -1.73 -0.33 -34.64
C LEU A 595 -2.02 -1.47 -35.62
N VAL A 596 -0.97 -2.06 -36.20
CA VAL A 596 -1.09 -3.22 -37.09
C VAL A 596 -1.64 -4.44 -36.34
N LEU A 597 -1.15 -4.74 -35.13
CA LEU A 597 -1.67 -5.86 -34.33
C LEU A 597 -3.16 -5.70 -33.97
N ARG A 598 -3.61 -4.48 -33.68
CA ARG A 598 -5.04 -4.20 -33.46
C ARG A 598 -5.86 -4.44 -34.72
N ALA A 599 -5.35 -4.07 -35.89
CA ALA A 599 -6.01 -4.35 -37.16
C ALA A 599 -6.17 -5.86 -37.38
N ILE A 600 -5.10 -6.62 -37.14
CA ILE A 600 -5.07 -8.08 -37.27
C ILE A 600 -6.10 -8.75 -36.33
N ASP A 601 -6.16 -8.33 -35.07
CA ASP A 601 -7.10 -8.87 -34.06
C ASP A 601 -8.57 -8.58 -34.40
N LEU A 602 -8.84 -7.52 -35.18
CA LEU A 602 -10.19 -7.17 -35.66
C LEU A 602 -10.58 -7.89 -36.96
N THR A 603 -9.60 -8.35 -37.76
CA THR A 603 -9.84 -8.95 -39.08
C THR A 603 -9.73 -10.47 -39.10
N LEU A 604 -8.90 -11.08 -38.24
CA LEU A 604 -8.73 -12.53 -38.19
C LEU A 604 -9.78 -13.19 -37.30
N ASN A 605 -10.26 -14.37 -37.72
CA ASN A 605 -11.22 -15.13 -36.92
C ASN A 605 -10.55 -15.84 -35.75
N SER A 606 -11.34 -16.14 -34.72
CA SER A 606 -10.86 -16.92 -33.58
C SER A 606 -10.45 -18.36 -33.91
N ALA A 607 -10.79 -18.88 -35.09
CA ALA A 607 -10.42 -20.23 -35.51
C ALA A 607 -9.04 -20.30 -36.20
N ASP A 608 -8.46 -19.16 -36.58
CA ASP A 608 -7.23 -19.10 -37.36
C ASP A 608 -5.99 -19.23 -36.44
N GLU A 609 -5.60 -20.46 -36.12
CA GLU A 609 -4.38 -20.73 -35.34
C GLU A 609 -3.13 -20.75 -36.24
N MET A 610 -2.18 -19.85 -35.97
CA MET A 610 -0.92 -19.78 -36.69
C MET A 610 0.16 -20.63 -35.98
N LYS A 611 0.87 -21.47 -36.73
CA LYS A 611 2.01 -22.26 -36.20
C LYS A 611 3.33 -21.52 -36.42
N TRP A 612 4.24 -21.58 -35.45
CA TRP A 612 5.63 -21.19 -35.68
C TRP A 612 6.23 -22.26 -36.59
N GLY A 613 6.60 -21.90 -37.82
CA GLY A 613 7.04 -22.87 -38.84
C GLY A 613 8.18 -23.79 -38.37
N GLY A 614 8.27 -24.98 -38.98
CA GLY A 614 9.31 -25.97 -38.71
C GLY A 614 10.76 -25.48 -38.93
N PRO A 615 11.77 -26.27 -38.52
CA PRO A 615 13.17 -25.85 -38.32
C PRO A 615 13.87 -25.25 -39.55
N GLU A 616 13.36 -25.50 -40.76
CA GLU A 616 13.93 -24.97 -42.01
C GLU A 616 13.29 -23.66 -42.52
N LYS A 617 12.22 -23.14 -41.89
CA LYS A 617 11.59 -21.86 -42.26
C LYS A 617 11.82 -20.78 -41.20
N SER A 618 13.06 -20.31 -41.07
CA SER A 618 13.35 -19.05 -40.39
C SER A 618 12.95 -17.86 -41.29
N SER A 619 11.84 -17.18 -40.99
CA SER A 619 11.66 -15.78 -41.45
C SER A 619 10.49 -15.01 -40.84
N GLN A 620 9.29 -15.60 -40.69
CA GLN A 620 8.06 -14.80 -40.45
C GLN A 620 8.04 -14.01 -39.13
N PHE A 621 8.48 -14.59 -38.01
CA PHE A 621 8.53 -13.90 -36.70
C PHE A 621 9.96 -13.62 -36.21
N SER A 622 10.94 -13.63 -37.11
CA SER A 622 12.34 -13.36 -36.77
C SER A 622 12.59 -11.97 -36.17
N PHE A 623 11.67 -11.03 -36.41
CA PHE A 623 11.73 -9.69 -35.82
C PHE A 623 11.48 -9.67 -34.31
N LEU A 624 10.82 -10.70 -33.73
CA LEU A 624 10.58 -10.77 -32.29
C LEU A 624 11.89 -10.85 -31.50
N ASP A 625 12.88 -11.57 -32.04
CA ASP A 625 14.22 -11.65 -31.45
C ASP A 625 14.89 -10.26 -31.42
N LYS A 626 14.68 -9.43 -32.46
CA LYS A 626 15.18 -8.04 -32.50
C LYS A 626 14.48 -7.15 -31.46
N LEU A 627 13.17 -7.32 -31.27
CA LEU A 627 12.40 -6.57 -30.26
C LEU A 627 12.84 -6.94 -28.84
N LEU A 628 13.05 -8.23 -28.56
CA LEU A 628 13.56 -8.70 -27.26
C LEU A 628 15.00 -8.25 -27.02
N ALA A 629 15.84 -8.26 -28.06
CA ALA A 629 17.23 -7.80 -27.97
C ALA A 629 17.35 -6.30 -27.64
N ALA A 630 16.31 -5.50 -27.94
CA ALA A 630 16.26 -4.09 -27.59
C ALA A 630 16.11 -3.84 -26.07
N ARG A 631 15.80 -4.87 -25.28
CA ARG A 631 15.67 -4.82 -23.80
C ARG A 631 14.79 -3.68 -23.28
N ASN A 632 13.68 -3.43 -23.96
CA ASN A 632 12.74 -2.37 -23.62
C ASN A 632 11.36 -2.96 -23.36
N SER A 633 10.78 -2.67 -22.20
CA SER A 633 9.48 -3.22 -21.78
C SER A 633 8.34 -2.87 -22.75
N ARG A 634 8.42 -1.73 -23.45
CA ARG A 634 7.47 -1.35 -24.52
C ARG A 634 7.47 -2.39 -25.65
N TRP A 635 8.64 -2.81 -26.12
CA TRP A 635 8.80 -3.76 -27.23
C TRP A 635 8.58 -5.21 -26.78
N ASN A 636 8.95 -5.54 -25.55
CA ASN A 636 8.59 -6.81 -24.92
C ASN A 636 7.07 -7.00 -24.86
N SER A 637 6.30 -5.94 -24.57
CA SER A 637 4.83 -6.01 -24.62
C SER A 637 4.31 -6.30 -26.03
N VAL A 638 4.96 -5.78 -27.08
CA VAL A 638 4.58 -6.08 -28.48
C VAL A 638 4.82 -7.56 -28.78
N VAL A 639 5.92 -8.14 -28.29
CA VAL A 639 6.22 -9.57 -28.46
C VAL A 639 5.13 -10.44 -27.83
N VAL A 640 4.70 -10.11 -26.61
CA VAL A 640 3.60 -10.81 -25.93
C VAL A 640 2.27 -10.63 -26.67
N GLU A 641 2.02 -9.44 -27.24
CA GLU A 641 0.82 -9.15 -28.00
C GLU A 641 0.75 -9.94 -29.32
N VAL A 642 1.88 -10.11 -30.02
CA VAL A 642 1.98 -10.97 -31.22
C VAL A 642 1.59 -12.41 -30.87
N ILE A 643 2.11 -12.95 -29.75
CA ILE A 643 1.78 -14.31 -29.29
C ILE A 643 0.27 -14.44 -29.01
N ARG A 644 -0.34 -13.42 -28.40
CA ARG A 644 -1.80 -13.39 -28.13
C ARG A 644 -2.62 -13.36 -29.42
N VAL A 645 -2.35 -12.40 -30.31
CA VAL A 645 -3.14 -12.16 -31.52
C VAL A 645 -3.09 -13.36 -32.45
N PHE A 646 -1.90 -13.96 -32.64
CA PHE A 646 -1.72 -15.14 -33.50
C PHE A 646 -1.93 -16.47 -32.78
N ARG A 647 -2.24 -16.46 -31.47
CA ARG A 647 -2.53 -17.64 -30.64
C ARG A 647 -1.45 -18.72 -30.69
N ILE A 648 -0.20 -18.27 -30.73
CA ILE A 648 0.98 -19.12 -30.89
C ILE A 648 1.24 -19.88 -29.58
N GLY A 649 1.45 -21.21 -29.63
CA GLY A 649 1.89 -21.98 -28.44
C GLY A 649 1.18 -23.29 -28.12
N LYS A 650 0.31 -23.81 -28.99
CA LYS A 650 -0.36 -25.10 -28.77
C LYS A 650 0.42 -26.33 -29.27
N THR A 651 1.49 -26.14 -30.05
CA THR A 651 2.29 -27.24 -30.61
C THR A 651 3.66 -27.35 -29.94
N THR A 652 4.26 -28.55 -29.97
CA THR A 652 5.55 -28.86 -29.32
C THR A 652 6.73 -28.04 -29.85
N ALA A 653 6.70 -27.62 -31.12
CA ALA A 653 7.73 -26.77 -31.73
C ALA A 653 7.65 -25.31 -31.26
N ASP A 654 6.44 -24.79 -31.07
CA ASP A 654 6.19 -23.42 -30.60
C ASP A 654 6.57 -23.26 -29.12
N GLY A 655 6.31 -24.31 -28.32
CA GLY A 655 6.56 -24.33 -26.88
C GLY A 655 8.01 -24.00 -26.51
N HIS A 656 8.99 -24.52 -27.25
CA HIS A 656 10.41 -24.24 -26.98
C HIS A 656 10.76 -22.76 -27.22
N ARG A 657 10.23 -22.14 -28.27
CA ARG A 657 10.46 -20.71 -28.54
C ARG A 657 9.79 -19.82 -27.50
N ILE A 658 8.57 -20.12 -27.10
CA ILE A 658 7.85 -19.37 -26.07
C ILE A 658 8.58 -19.48 -24.72
N GLN A 659 9.11 -20.67 -24.38
CA GLN A 659 9.96 -20.84 -23.21
C GLN A 659 11.23 -19.99 -23.27
N ASN A 660 11.89 -19.87 -24.42
CA ASN A 660 13.05 -19.00 -24.59
C ASN A 660 12.69 -17.51 -24.43
N ILE A 661 11.56 -17.07 -25.01
CA ILE A 661 11.05 -15.70 -24.82
C ILE A 661 10.76 -15.44 -23.34
N PHE A 662 10.08 -16.36 -22.67
CA PHE A 662 9.79 -16.27 -21.24
C PHE A 662 11.09 -16.18 -20.42
N ALA A 663 12.08 -17.04 -20.70
CA ALA A 663 13.37 -17.01 -20.01
C ALA A 663 14.10 -15.67 -20.21
N GLU A 664 14.04 -15.09 -21.41
CA GLU A 664 14.66 -13.78 -21.69
C GLU A 664 13.92 -12.65 -20.96
N LEU A 665 12.58 -12.68 -20.85
CA LEU A 665 11.81 -11.72 -20.04
C LEU A 665 12.17 -11.81 -18.56
N ILE A 666 12.33 -13.03 -18.01
CA ILE A 666 12.78 -13.25 -16.64
C ILE A 666 14.20 -12.69 -16.44
N LYS A 667 15.11 -12.95 -17.39
CA LYS A 667 16.49 -12.43 -17.36
C LYS A 667 16.55 -10.90 -17.43
N GLN A 668 15.65 -10.28 -18.19
CA GLN A 668 15.50 -8.83 -18.26
C GLN A 668 14.79 -8.22 -17.04
N HIS A 669 14.31 -9.05 -16.10
CA HIS A 669 13.50 -8.63 -14.95
C HIS A 669 12.20 -7.92 -15.36
N ASP A 670 11.66 -8.23 -16.55
CA ASP A 670 10.41 -7.69 -17.06
C ASP A 670 9.22 -8.56 -16.59
N TRP A 671 8.98 -8.50 -15.28
CA TRP A 671 8.00 -9.34 -14.59
C TRP A 671 6.57 -9.14 -15.11
N GLN A 672 6.24 -7.94 -15.58
CA GLN A 672 4.91 -7.60 -16.08
C GLN A 672 4.62 -8.31 -17.40
N ASN A 673 5.55 -8.27 -18.36
CA ASN A 673 5.39 -8.97 -19.62
C ASN A 673 5.54 -10.48 -19.46
N ALA A 674 6.39 -10.96 -18.54
CA ALA A 674 6.47 -12.37 -18.20
C ALA A 674 5.16 -12.91 -17.60
N GLU A 675 4.52 -12.17 -16.67
CA GLU A 675 3.19 -12.50 -16.12
C GLU A 675 2.12 -12.52 -17.22
N ARG A 676 2.13 -11.52 -18.10
CA ARG A 676 1.17 -11.43 -19.21
C ARG A 676 1.35 -12.61 -20.18
N LEU A 677 2.58 -12.96 -20.52
CA LEU A 677 2.89 -14.11 -21.37
C LEU A 677 2.38 -15.42 -20.76
N ALA A 678 2.67 -15.65 -19.47
CA ALA A 678 2.18 -16.84 -18.75
C ALA A 678 0.64 -16.90 -18.69
N THR A 679 -0.03 -15.75 -18.66
CA THR A 679 -1.51 -15.66 -18.69
C THR A 679 -2.09 -15.93 -20.08
N VAL A 680 -1.40 -15.49 -21.14
CA VAL A 680 -1.81 -15.69 -22.54
C VAL A 680 -1.61 -17.16 -22.95
N VAL A 681 -0.45 -17.74 -22.62
CA VAL A 681 -0.08 -19.12 -22.98
C VAL A 681 -0.72 -20.13 -22.02
N GLN A 682 -0.99 -19.71 -20.78
CA GLN A 682 -1.53 -20.56 -19.71
C GLN A 682 -0.66 -21.79 -19.38
N ASP A 683 0.66 -21.67 -19.54
CA ASP A 683 1.62 -22.74 -19.26
C ASP A 683 1.90 -22.88 -17.75
N HIS A 684 1.76 -24.10 -17.23
CA HIS A 684 1.96 -24.40 -15.81
C HIS A 684 3.40 -24.16 -15.34
N GLY A 685 4.40 -24.48 -16.16
CA GLY A 685 5.81 -24.30 -15.80
C GLY A 685 6.21 -22.82 -15.70
N MET A 686 5.70 -21.99 -16.59
CA MET A 686 5.87 -20.53 -16.54
C MET A 686 5.21 -19.93 -15.31
N ILE A 687 3.97 -20.33 -15.01
CA ILE A 687 3.23 -19.87 -13.82
C ILE A 687 3.99 -20.23 -12.54
N GLN A 688 4.50 -21.46 -12.41
CA GLN A 688 5.29 -21.88 -11.25
C GLN A 688 6.60 -21.11 -11.12
N THR A 689 7.32 -20.92 -12.23
CA THR A 689 8.57 -20.16 -12.26
C THR A 689 8.34 -18.71 -11.81
N LEU A 690 7.30 -18.06 -12.34
CA LEU A 690 6.88 -16.74 -11.88
C LEU A 690 6.45 -16.75 -10.43
N PHE A 691 5.70 -17.76 -9.97
CA PHE A 691 5.27 -17.84 -8.59
C PHE A 691 6.47 -17.86 -7.64
N LYS A 692 7.51 -18.62 -7.97
CA LYS A 692 8.80 -18.65 -7.23
C LYS A 692 9.47 -17.28 -7.23
N HIS A 693 9.70 -16.67 -8.41
CA HIS A 693 10.40 -15.39 -8.51
C HIS A 693 9.60 -14.22 -7.88
N LEU A 694 8.30 -14.12 -8.16
CA LEU A 694 7.43 -13.07 -7.64
C LEU A 694 7.15 -13.20 -6.14
N SER A 695 7.18 -14.42 -5.59
CA SER A 695 7.13 -14.65 -4.13
C SER A 695 8.39 -14.15 -3.44
N LEU A 696 9.56 -14.34 -4.06
CA LEU A 696 10.81 -13.78 -3.56
C LEU A 696 10.79 -12.25 -3.58
N LEU A 697 10.18 -11.66 -4.61
CA LEU A 697 10.05 -10.21 -4.83
C LEU A 697 8.84 -9.56 -4.11
N ASN A 698 8.03 -10.34 -3.39
CA ASN A 698 6.86 -9.87 -2.63
C ASN A 698 5.78 -9.18 -3.49
N MET A 699 5.61 -9.63 -4.75
CA MET A 699 4.64 -9.07 -5.70
C MET A 699 3.25 -9.73 -5.54
N THR A 700 2.63 -9.49 -4.37
CA THR A 700 1.38 -10.13 -3.92
C THR A 700 0.19 -10.01 -4.89
N LYS A 701 0.09 -8.91 -5.65
CA LYS A 701 -0.98 -8.73 -6.65
C LYS A 701 -0.79 -9.62 -7.89
N ALA A 702 0.45 -9.78 -8.35
CA ALA A 702 0.78 -10.67 -9.47
C ALA A 702 0.57 -12.14 -9.09
N LEU A 703 0.96 -12.50 -7.86
CA LEU A 703 0.70 -13.84 -7.30
C LEU A 703 -0.80 -14.16 -7.23
N LYS A 704 -1.65 -13.21 -6.83
CA LYS A 704 -3.12 -13.37 -6.82
C LYS A 704 -3.73 -13.56 -8.22
N ARG A 705 -3.19 -12.87 -9.23
CA ARG A 705 -3.66 -13.03 -10.62
C ARG A 705 -3.22 -14.36 -11.21
N LEU A 706 -1.96 -14.75 -11.00
CA LEU A 706 -1.45 -16.07 -11.36
C LEU A 706 -2.24 -17.19 -10.66
N GLN A 707 -2.64 -16.99 -9.40
CA GLN A 707 -3.54 -17.90 -8.68
C GLN A 707 -4.91 -18.02 -9.36
N LYS A 708 -5.51 -16.90 -9.79
CA LYS A 708 -6.81 -16.93 -10.48
C LYS A 708 -6.73 -17.69 -11.81
N VAL A 709 -5.63 -17.53 -12.55
CA VAL A 709 -5.38 -18.25 -13.80
C VAL A 709 -5.15 -19.75 -13.54
N ALA A 710 -4.36 -20.09 -12.51
CA ALA A 710 -4.11 -21.48 -12.12
C ALA A 710 -5.40 -22.21 -11.67
N VAL A 711 -6.29 -21.53 -10.95
CA VAL A 711 -7.61 -22.08 -10.55
C VAL A 711 -8.52 -22.26 -11.77
N GLY A 712 -8.47 -21.35 -12.75
CA GLY A 712 -9.21 -21.50 -14.01
C GLY A 712 -8.77 -22.73 -14.81
N LEU A 713 -7.47 -23.02 -14.86
CA LEU A 713 -6.91 -24.22 -15.49
C LEU A 713 -7.35 -25.52 -14.80
N GLN A 714 -7.53 -25.50 -13.48
CA GLN A 714 -8.04 -26.65 -12.72
C GLN A 714 -9.50 -26.96 -13.06
N SER A 715 -10.36 -25.94 -13.18
CA SER A 715 -11.78 -26.14 -13.52
C SER A 715 -12.02 -26.70 -14.93
N ALA A 716 -11.11 -26.43 -15.87
CA ALA A 716 -11.16 -27.00 -17.21
C ALA A 716 -10.71 -28.47 -17.23
N ASN A 717 -9.68 -28.82 -16.44
CA ASN A 717 -9.17 -30.19 -16.35
C ASN A 717 -10.09 -31.13 -15.54
N ASP A 718 -10.82 -30.63 -14.54
CA ASP A 718 -11.82 -31.43 -13.80
C ASP A 718 -13.01 -31.87 -14.69
N SER A 719 -13.30 -31.15 -15.78
CA SER A 719 -14.32 -31.53 -16.76
C SER A 719 -13.90 -32.67 -17.70
N ILE A 720 -12.58 -32.88 -17.83
CA ILE A 720 -11.98 -33.90 -18.71
C ILE A 720 -11.67 -35.19 -17.91
N LEU A 721 -11.51 -35.09 -16.58
CA LEU A 721 -11.13 -36.20 -15.70
C LEU A 721 -12.27 -37.17 -15.33
N THR A 722 -13.51 -36.96 -15.80
CA THR A 722 -14.61 -37.93 -15.61
C THR A 722 -14.69 -39.05 -16.66
N GLN A 723 -13.77 -39.14 -17.63
CA GLN A 723 -13.84 -40.22 -18.64
C GLN A 723 -12.56 -40.97 -19.01
N GLN A 724 -11.38 -40.63 -18.47
CA GLN A 724 -10.17 -41.40 -18.77
C GLN A 724 -9.27 -41.55 -17.53
N SER A 725 -9.74 -42.36 -16.58
CA SER A 725 -8.89 -43.02 -15.60
C SER A 725 -8.49 -44.41 -16.15
N ALA A 726 -7.51 -44.44 -17.05
CA ALA A 726 -6.71 -45.61 -17.40
C ALA A 726 -5.84 -45.23 -18.60
N ASP A 727 -4.68 -44.63 -18.36
CA ASP A 727 -3.43 -45.02 -19.03
C ASP A 727 -2.29 -44.02 -18.75
N LEU A 728 -1.16 -44.61 -18.38
CA LEU A 728 0.21 -44.12 -18.58
C LEU A 728 0.79 -43.09 -17.60
N MET A 729 1.54 -43.66 -16.66
CA MET A 729 2.78 -43.12 -16.11
C MET A 729 3.74 -42.63 -17.22
N ALA A 730 3.95 -41.32 -17.34
CA ALA A 730 5.20 -40.67 -17.74
C ALA A 730 4.97 -39.15 -17.92
N ASN A 731 5.71 -38.34 -17.14
CA ASN A 731 6.09 -36.93 -17.32
C ASN A 731 5.80 -36.04 -16.10
N ASP A 732 6.83 -35.28 -15.74
CA ASP A 732 7.00 -34.38 -14.59
C ASP A 732 5.89 -33.35 -14.35
N THR A 733 4.70 -33.80 -13.96
CA THR A 733 3.61 -32.92 -13.55
C THR A 733 3.39 -33.08 -12.05
N ILE A 734 3.96 -32.16 -11.29
CA ILE A 734 3.82 -32.10 -9.84
C ILE A 734 2.35 -31.79 -9.46
N PRO A 735 1.65 -32.61 -8.64
CA PRO A 735 0.22 -32.43 -8.36
C PRO A 735 -0.11 -31.21 -7.48
N SER A 736 -1.37 -30.75 -7.57
CA SER A 736 -1.94 -29.52 -6.98
C SER A 736 -1.86 -29.37 -5.45
N TYR A 737 -1.54 -30.43 -4.70
CA TYR A 737 -1.37 -30.37 -3.24
C TYR A 737 -0.06 -29.69 -2.78
N LEU A 738 0.82 -29.29 -3.70
CA LEU A 738 2.10 -28.62 -3.39
C LEU A 738 2.00 -27.09 -3.22
N LEU A 739 0.83 -26.50 -3.46
CA LEU A 739 0.49 -25.14 -3.05
C LEU A 739 -0.22 -25.24 -1.68
N GLY A 740 0.54 -25.20 -0.59
CA GLY A 740 0.02 -25.38 0.77
C GLY A 740 -1.26 -24.60 1.05
N GLN A 741 -2.21 -25.18 1.79
CA GLN A 741 -3.43 -24.46 2.14
C GLN A 741 -3.13 -23.35 3.17
N PRO A 742 -3.89 -22.24 3.19
CA PRO A 742 -3.80 -21.27 4.27
C PRO A 742 -4.15 -21.92 5.62
N ILE A 743 -3.43 -21.59 6.68
CA ILE A 743 -3.77 -22.04 8.03
C ILE A 743 -5.07 -21.41 8.53
N ASN A 744 -5.89 -22.21 9.22
CA ASN A 744 -7.00 -21.71 10.03
C ASN A 744 -6.59 -21.70 11.51
N HIS A 745 -6.12 -20.54 12.00
CA HIS A 745 -5.65 -20.40 13.38
C HIS A 745 -6.71 -20.80 14.41
N ALA A 746 -7.97 -20.37 14.24
CA ALA A 746 -9.04 -20.68 15.18
C ALA A 746 -9.32 -22.19 15.25
N LYS A 747 -9.37 -22.86 14.10
CA LYS A 747 -9.53 -24.32 14.01
C LYS A 747 -8.35 -25.06 14.64
N ASN A 748 -7.11 -24.69 14.31
CA ASN A 748 -5.93 -25.37 14.80
C ASN A 748 -5.73 -25.14 16.31
N LEU A 749 -6.05 -23.95 16.81
CA LEU A 749 -6.15 -23.67 18.24
C LEU A 749 -7.20 -24.57 18.89
N SER A 750 -8.38 -24.75 18.28
CA SER A 750 -9.42 -25.64 18.83
C SER A 750 -9.01 -27.12 18.87
N LEU A 751 -8.29 -27.60 17.84
CA LEU A 751 -7.75 -28.96 17.79
C LEU A 751 -6.67 -29.17 18.86
N ASN A 752 -5.95 -28.11 19.22
CA ASN A 752 -4.91 -28.12 20.25
C ASN A 752 -5.40 -27.66 21.65
N LYS A 753 -6.65 -27.18 21.80
CA LYS A 753 -7.22 -26.60 23.05
C LYS A 753 -7.33 -27.62 24.18
N VAL A 754 -7.31 -28.91 23.87
CA VAL A 754 -7.33 -29.99 24.87
C VAL A 754 -6.01 -30.04 25.67
N GLU A 755 -4.95 -29.34 25.23
CA GLU A 755 -3.60 -29.51 25.76
C GLU A 755 -2.85 -28.19 26.02
N LYS A 756 -3.28 -27.45 27.05
CA LYS A 756 -2.42 -26.44 27.69
C LYS A 756 -1.41 -27.15 28.59
N PHE A 757 -0.24 -27.49 28.06
CA PHE A 757 0.88 -27.93 28.87
C PHE A 757 1.52 -26.74 29.55
N GLU A 758 1.57 -26.75 30.88
CA GLU A 758 2.48 -25.90 31.64
C GLU A 758 3.93 -26.17 31.20
N LEU A 759 4.76 -25.12 31.06
CA LEU A 759 6.15 -25.25 30.66
C LEU A 759 6.93 -26.01 31.75
N LYS A 760 7.12 -27.31 31.55
CA LYS A 760 8.04 -28.13 32.36
C LYS A 760 9.41 -28.11 31.72
N TRP A 761 10.44 -27.80 32.49
CA TRP A 761 11.82 -27.86 32.00
C TRP A 761 12.77 -28.39 33.06
N LYS A 762 13.90 -28.93 32.60
CA LYS A 762 14.95 -29.48 33.45
C LYS A 762 16.32 -29.06 32.90
N TYR A 763 17.16 -28.51 33.77
CA TYR A 763 18.58 -28.29 33.48
C TYR A 763 19.34 -29.60 33.58
N VAL A 764 20.27 -29.84 32.66
CA VAL A 764 20.97 -31.13 32.51
C VAL A 764 22.47 -30.89 32.47
N ASP A 765 23.15 -31.32 33.54
CA ASP A 765 24.59 -31.16 33.74
C ASP A 765 25.31 -32.45 34.18
N CYS A 766 24.59 -33.57 34.31
CA CYS A 766 25.17 -34.88 34.62
C CYS A 766 24.73 -36.02 33.66
N LEU A 767 25.46 -37.14 33.71
CA LEU A 767 25.25 -38.30 32.84
C LEU A 767 23.89 -38.99 33.08
N GLU A 768 23.48 -39.13 34.34
CA GLU A 768 22.22 -39.77 34.72
C GLU A 768 21.02 -39.06 34.07
N GLU A 769 21.13 -37.74 33.92
CA GLU A 769 20.11 -36.91 33.28
C GLU A 769 20.15 -37.00 31.76
N ILE A 770 21.32 -37.16 31.14
CA ILE A 770 21.42 -37.50 29.72
C ILE A 770 20.75 -38.85 29.43
N GLU A 771 20.94 -39.85 30.29
CA GLU A 771 20.27 -41.15 30.16
C GLU A 771 18.75 -41.05 30.30
N GLU A 772 18.25 -40.14 31.15
CA GLU A 772 16.83 -39.81 31.25
C GLU A 772 16.28 -39.29 29.92
N ILE A 773 16.98 -38.34 29.27
CA ILE A 773 16.57 -37.80 27.97
C ILE A 773 16.48 -38.95 26.95
N VAL A 774 17.51 -39.79 26.86
CA VAL A 774 17.54 -40.91 25.91
C VAL A 774 16.40 -41.90 26.18
N ARG A 775 16.08 -42.19 27.45
CA ARG A 775 14.94 -43.05 27.81
C ARG A 775 13.61 -42.42 27.41
N ARG A 776 13.47 -41.09 27.56
CA ARG A 776 12.29 -40.35 27.12
C ARG A 776 12.15 -40.37 25.60
N LEU A 777 13.25 -40.21 24.85
CA LEU A 777 13.28 -40.31 23.39
C LEU A 777 12.89 -41.73 22.91
N LYS A 778 13.40 -42.79 23.57
CA LYS A 778 12.95 -44.18 23.31
C LYS A 778 11.45 -44.36 23.50
N LYS A 779 10.88 -43.76 24.55
CA LYS A 779 9.44 -43.79 24.79
C LYS A 779 8.67 -43.04 23.69
N GLN A 780 9.17 -41.89 23.23
CA GLN A 780 8.55 -41.14 22.13
C GLN A 780 8.57 -41.95 20.82
N GLU A 781 9.70 -42.56 20.48
CA GLU A 781 9.81 -43.45 19.31
C GLU A 781 8.81 -44.61 19.37
N LEU A 782 8.68 -45.27 20.54
CA LEU A 782 7.70 -46.33 20.72
C LEU A 782 6.26 -45.82 20.55
N ASN A 783 5.97 -44.60 21.02
CA ASN A 783 4.66 -43.97 20.82
C ASN A 783 4.38 -43.67 19.34
N VAL A 784 5.39 -43.25 18.57
CA VAL A 784 5.23 -43.04 17.11
C VAL A 784 4.89 -44.35 16.40
N LEU A 785 5.54 -45.45 16.78
CA LEU A 785 5.30 -46.76 16.18
C LEU A 785 3.93 -47.33 16.54
N ASN A 786 3.40 -46.98 17.72
CA ASN A 786 2.10 -47.45 18.20
C ASN A 786 0.93 -46.49 17.88
N ALA A 787 1.19 -45.33 17.27
CA ALA A 787 0.16 -44.33 17.00
C ALA A 787 -0.72 -44.74 15.81
N GLU A 788 -2.04 -44.71 16.01
CA GLU A 788 -3.03 -45.07 14.99
C GLU A 788 -3.49 -43.87 14.15
N ASP A 789 -3.24 -42.64 14.61
CA ASP A 789 -3.66 -41.40 13.96
C ASP A 789 -2.49 -40.45 13.65
N GLU A 790 -2.70 -39.60 12.63
CA GLU A 790 -1.69 -38.67 12.10
C GLU A 790 -1.25 -37.62 13.13
N ASN A 791 -2.14 -37.15 14.00
CA ASN A 791 -1.82 -36.15 15.01
C ASN A 791 -0.93 -36.74 16.11
N SER A 792 -1.24 -37.95 16.57
CA SER A 792 -0.41 -38.69 17.52
C SER A 792 0.98 -38.98 16.94
N VAL A 793 1.07 -39.37 15.67
CA VAL A 793 2.37 -39.53 14.99
C VAL A 793 3.14 -38.21 15.01
N VAL A 794 2.60 -37.13 14.46
CA VAL A 794 3.27 -35.81 14.39
C VAL A 794 3.75 -35.36 15.77
N ARG A 795 2.91 -35.52 16.80
CA ARG A 795 3.22 -35.09 18.16
C ARG A 795 4.38 -35.83 18.81
N ASN A 796 4.44 -37.15 18.65
CA ASN A 796 5.52 -37.94 19.25
C ASN A 796 6.79 -37.91 18.37
N MET A 797 6.63 -37.59 17.08
CA MET A 797 7.70 -37.57 16.08
C MET A 797 8.54 -36.29 16.10
N LEU A 798 7.94 -35.14 16.39
CA LEU A 798 8.62 -33.84 16.34
C LEU A 798 9.26 -33.46 17.68
N VAL A 799 10.56 -33.23 17.66
CA VAL A 799 11.37 -32.74 18.78
C VAL A 799 11.82 -31.31 18.46
N GLY A 800 11.41 -30.34 19.28
CA GLY A 800 11.85 -28.95 19.12
C GLY A 800 13.29 -28.78 19.57
N ILE A 801 14.10 -28.01 18.82
CA ILE A 801 15.48 -27.69 19.15
C ILE A 801 15.76 -26.20 19.03
N ASP A 802 16.60 -25.71 19.92
CA ASP A 802 17.26 -24.41 19.84
C ASP A 802 18.67 -24.51 20.47
N CYS A 803 19.53 -23.50 20.28
CA CYS A 803 20.94 -23.54 20.68
C CYS A 803 21.45 -22.17 21.15
N GLU A 804 22.36 -22.17 22.12
CA GLU A 804 23.01 -20.94 22.59
C GLU A 804 24.53 -21.13 22.70
N TRP A 805 25.29 -20.06 22.43
CA TRP A 805 26.75 -20.10 22.40
C TRP A 805 27.36 -18.81 22.96
N ARG A 806 28.59 -18.93 23.48
CA ARG A 806 29.36 -17.78 23.96
C ARG A 806 29.62 -16.81 22.80
N PRO A 807 29.40 -15.50 22.98
CA PRO A 807 29.73 -14.51 21.96
C PRO A 807 31.22 -14.55 21.57
N GLN A 808 31.52 -14.50 20.26
CA GLN A 808 32.89 -14.68 19.70
C GLN A 808 33.97 -13.81 20.36
N PHE A 809 33.64 -12.57 20.78
CA PHE A 809 34.60 -11.66 21.40
C PHE A 809 35.07 -12.13 22.80
N LEU A 810 34.28 -12.97 23.49
CA LEU A 810 34.62 -13.52 24.81
C LEU A 810 35.39 -14.85 24.74
N MET A 811 35.55 -15.46 23.55
CA MET A 811 36.22 -16.76 23.40
C MET A 811 37.76 -16.66 23.42
N LYS A 812 38.32 -15.47 23.14
CA LYS A 812 39.78 -15.21 23.19
C LYS A 812 40.32 -14.91 24.59
N GLU A 813 39.50 -15.05 25.63
CA GLU A 813 39.92 -14.92 27.04
C GLU A 813 40.56 -16.16 27.66
N GLN A 814 40.26 -17.36 27.17
CA GLN A 814 40.71 -18.58 27.83
C GLN A 814 41.98 -19.20 27.23
N THR A 815 42.37 -18.86 26.00
CA THR A 815 43.60 -19.39 25.38
C THR A 815 44.89 -18.77 25.96
N SER A 816 44.79 -17.78 26.86
CA SER A 816 45.94 -17.07 27.44
C SER A 816 46.38 -17.58 28.82
N THR A 817 45.70 -18.57 29.41
CA THR A 817 45.90 -18.93 30.84
C THR A 817 46.23 -20.40 31.13
N SER A 818 46.63 -21.21 30.14
CA SER A 818 47.22 -22.53 30.43
C SER A 818 48.75 -22.45 30.38
N ASN A 819 49.36 -22.71 31.54
CA ASN A 819 50.79 -22.73 31.81
C ASN A 819 51.60 -23.56 30.79
N GLY A 820 52.83 -23.12 30.56
CA GLY A 820 53.69 -23.50 29.45
C GLY A 820 53.87 -25.00 29.22
N THR A 821 54.03 -25.37 27.94
CA THR A 821 55.26 -25.94 27.37
C THR A 821 55.07 -26.05 25.85
N GLU A 822 56.11 -25.64 25.13
CA GLU A 822 56.39 -25.84 23.69
C GLU A 822 55.56 -25.11 22.61
N ILE A 823 56.32 -24.39 21.79
CA ILE A 823 55.90 -23.56 20.66
C ILE A 823 55.55 -24.49 19.50
N ALA A 824 54.25 -24.62 19.21
CA ALA A 824 53.78 -25.06 17.90
C ALA A 824 53.57 -23.82 17.00
N ASP A 825 53.88 -23.97 15.72
CA ASP A 825 53.87 -22.93 14.70
C ASP A 825 52.49 -22.22 14.62
N PRO A 826 52.39 -20.88 14.54
CA PRO A 826 51.12 -20.15 14.59
C PRO A 826 50.21 -20.36 13.37
N ASP A 827 50.71 -21.01 12.31
CA ASP A 827 49.97 -21.24 11.06
C ASP A 827 49.21 -22.59 11.03
N ASP A 828 49.32 -23.42 12.07
CA ASP A 828 48.73 -24.78 12.10
C ASP A 828 47.51 -24.93 13.04
N LEU A 829 47.06 -23.85 13.70
CA LEU A 829 45.76 -23.85 14.37
C LEU A 829 44.69 -23.52 13.33
N SER A 830 44.07 -24.54 12.76
CA SER A 830 42.85 -24.38 11.96
C SER A 830 41.84 -23.57 12.79
N ASN A 831 41.20 -22.58 12.15
CA ASN A 831 40.18 -21.71 12.72
C ASN A 831 38.92 -22.46 13.25
N GLU A 832 38.96 -23.77 13.40
CA GLU A 832 37.81 -24.64 13.69
C GLU A 832 37.47 -24.74 15.19
N ASP A 833 38.43 -24.51 16.09
CA ASP A 833 38.22 -24.68 17.55
C ASP A 833 37.47 -23.55 18.28
N LEU A 834 37.07 -22.48 17.58
CA LEU A 834 36.60 -21.23 18.22
C LEU A 834 35.08 -20.97 18.11
N GLU A 835 34.26 -21.97 17.76
CA GLU A 835 32.82 -21.77 17.47
C GLU A 835 31.84 -22.83 18.04
N GLY A 836 32.12 -23.46 19.18
CA GLY A 836 31.24 -24.46 19.79
C GLY A 836 29.98 -23.92 20.50
N LEU A 837 29.02 -24.80 20.78
CA LEU A 837 27.84 -24.57 21.63
C LEU A 837 28.21 -24.40 23.10
N SER A 838 27.46 -23.53 23.78
CA SER A 838 27.48 -23.45 25.24
C SER A 838 26.42 -24.36 25.86
N ILE A 839 25.18 -24.29 25.35
CA ILE A 839 24.06 -25.15 25.71
C ILE A 839 23.21 -25.44 24.47
N TYR A 840 22.42 -26.51 24.49
CA TYR A 840 21.32 -26.71 23.54
C TYR A 840 20.05 -27.12 24.29
N GLN A 841 18.88 -26.87 23.71
CA GLN A 841 17.61 -27.22 24.33
C GLN A 841 16.81 -28.18 23.47
N LEU A 842 16.17 -29.17 24.10
CA LEU A 842 15.34 -30.17 23.43
C LEU A 842 13.95 -30.27 24.05
N ALA A 843 12.93 -29.95 23.27
CA ALA A 843 11.54 -30.15 23.64
C ALA A 843 11.09 -31.57 23.28
N VAL A 844 11.01 -32.45 24.29
CA VAL A 844 10.73 -33.89 24.12
C VAL A 844 9.39 -34.23 24.78
N GLY A 845 8.34 -34.33 23.97
CA GLY A 845 6.98 -34.54 24.49
C GLY A 845 6.47 -33.34 25.28
N ASP A 846 6.32 -33.48 26.60
CA ASP A 846 5.75 -32.46 27.49
C ASP A 846 6.80 -31.74 28.37
N ILE A 847 8.09 -31.97 28.13
CA ILE A 847 9.20 -31.41 28.91
C ILE A 847 10.32 -30.90 28.00
N VAL A 848 10.96 -29.80 28.40
CA VAL A 848 12.16 -29.27 27.76
C VAL A 848 13.40 -29.58 28.59
N TYR A 849 14.45 -30.11 27.95
CA TYR A 849 15.75 -30.29 28.58
C TYR A 849 16.70 -29.21 28.10
N VAL A 850 17.34 -28.50 29.04
CA VAL A 850 18.40 -27.52 28.76
C VAL A 850 19.72 -28.20 29.07
N VAL A 851 20.43 -28.63 28.02
CA VAL A 851 21.62 -29.47 28.11
C VAL A 851 22.87 -28.63 28.10
N ASP A 852 23.68 -28.75 29.14
CA ASP A 852 24.93 -28.01 29.28
C ASP A 852 26.09 -28.68 28.55
N VAL A 853 26.39 -28.20 27.34
CA VAL A 853 27.46 -28.77 26.50
C VAL A 853 28.84 -28.51 27.11
N GLN A 854 29.03 -27.39 27.80
CA GLN A 854 30.33 -27.06 28.41
C GLN A 854 30.63 -27.92 29.63
N VAL A 855 29.61 -28.31 30.41
CA VAL A 855 29.79 -29.20 31.55
C VAL A 855 29.87 -30.67 31.12
N LEU A 856 29.04 -31.08 30.16
CA LEU A 856 28.91 -32.49 29.76
C LEU A 856 29.89 -32.92 28.66
N GLY A 857 30.46 -31.98 27.91
CA GLY A 857 31.33 -32.24 26.77
C GLY A 857 30.67 -33.19 25.76
N VAL A 858 31.44 -34.18 25.28
CA VAL A 858 31.00 -35.16 24.28
C VAL A 858 29.80 -36.01 24.72
N VAL A 859 29.55 -36.15 26.02
CA VAL A 859 28.39 -36.90 26.54
C VAL A 859 27.08 -36.22 26.10
N ALA A 860 27.11 -34.90 25.94
CA ALA A 860 25.97 -34.12 25.49
C ALA A 860 25.53 -34.48 24.06
N ALA A 861 26.35 -35.17 23.26
CA ALA A 861 25.97 -35.62 21.92
C ALA A 861 24.93 -36.76 21.92
N ALA A 862 24.79 -37.51 23.03
CA ALA A 862 24.02 -38.76 23.04
C ALA A 862 22.53 -38.62 22.65
N PRO A 863 21.78 -37.59 23.09
CA PRO A 863 20.41 -37.35 22.63
C PRO A 863 20.30 -37.04 21.13
N LEU A 864 21.18 -36.19 20.60
CA LEU A 864 21.20 -35.82 19.17
C LEU A 864 21.56 -37.03 18.31
N ARG A 865 22.57 -37.80 18.72
CA ARG A 865 22.97 -39.06 18.09
C ARG A 865 21.82 -40.08 18.05
N PHE A 866 21.01 -40.14 19.10
CA PHE A 866 19.85 -41.01 19.15
C PHE A 866 18.81 -40.62 18.09
N ILE A 867 18.54 -39.33 17.91
CA ILE A 867 17.55 -38.83 16.94
C ILE A 867 18.07 -38.99 15.51
N TRP A 868 19.35 -38.75 15.27
CA TRP A 868 19.99 -38.78 13.95
C TRP A 868 20.46 -40.16 13.48
N ARG A 869 20.28 -41.21 14.29
CA ARG A 869 20.60 -42.56 13.84
C ARG A 869 19.73 -42.97 12.65
N PRO A 870 20.22 -43.90 11.80
CA PRO A 870 19.41 -44.48 10.73
C PRO A 870 18.09 -45.05 11.26
N LEU A 871 17.01 -44.86 10.50
CA LEU A 871 15.66 -45.37 10.77
C LEU A 871 14.92 -44.74 11.96
N SER A 872 15.52 -43.79 12.69
CA SER A 872 14.79 -43.04 13.74
C SER A 872 13.54 -42.36 13.15
N PRO A 873 12.34 -42.57 13.71
CA PRO A 873 11.14 -41.83 13.32
C PRO A 873 11.20 -40.37 13.78
N LEU A 874 11.97 -40.08 14.82
CA LEU A 874 12.05 -38.74 15.40
C LEU A 874 12.71 -37.75 14.44
N MET A 875 12.21 -36.53 14.42
CA MET A 875 12.71 -35.42 13.60
C MET A 875 12.92 -34.19 14.46
N LEU A 876 14.05 -33.51 14.25
CA LEU A 876 14.32 -32.23 14.88
C LEU A 876 13.66 -31.12 14.07
N ILE A 877 13.08 -30.14 14.75
CA ILE A 877 12.56 -28.91 14.15
C ILE A 877 13.08 -27.72 14.94
N GLY A 878 13.62 -26.72 14.24
CA GLY A 878 14.17 -25.49 14.81
C GLY A 878 13.75 -24.26 14.03
N PHE A 879 14.02 -23.07 14.56
CA PHE A 879 13.73 -21.79 13.90
C PHE A 879 15.03 -21.14 13.41
N CYS A 880 15.17 -20.93 12.10
CA CYS A 880 16.46 -20.52 11.51
C CYS A 880 17.61 -21.51 11.82
N VAL A 881 17.27 -22.79 11.97
CA VAL A 881 18.12 -23.86 12.52
C VAL A 881 19.39 -24.15 11.73
N SER A 882 19.49 -23.60 10.51
CA SER A 882 20.66 -23.73 9.65
C SER A 882 21.96 -23.23 10.31
N SER A 883 21.91 -22.18 11.13
CA SER A 883 23.07 -21.71 11.89
C SER A 883 23.45 -22.66 13.03
N ASP A 884 22.45 -23.24 13.67
CA ASP A 884 22.61 -24.07 14.85
C ASP A 884 23.25 -25.40 14.47
N ILE A 885 22.93 -25.92 13.28
CA ILE A 885 23.59 -27.11 12.70
C ILE A 885 25.10 -26.95 12.69
N GLN A 886 25.60 -25.82 12.19
CA GLN A 886 27.03 -25.62 12.09
C GLN A 886 27.69 -25.63 13.47
N ARG A 887 27.03 -25.02 14.46
CA ARG A 887 27.48 -25.01 15.86
C ARG A 887 27.43 -26.40 16.49
N ILE A 888 26.37 -27.15 16.24
CA ILE A 888 26.23 -28.55 16.67
C ILE A 888 27.34 -29.41 16.06
N LYS A 889 27.64 -29.26 14.76
CA LYS A 889 28.71 -29.99 14.08
C LYS A 889 30.08 -29.65 14.64
N ASN A 890 30.34 -28.37 14.90
CA ASN A 890 31.60 -27.94 15.50
C ASN A 890 31.78 -28.52 16.92
N SER A 891 30.69 -28.61 17.70
CA SER A 891 30.72 -29.20 19.05
C SER A 891 30.78 -30.72 19.07
N PHE A 892 30.21 -31.38 18.06
CA PHE A 892 30.12 -32.84 17.96
C PHE A 892 30.44 -33.31 16.52
N PRO A 893 31.71 -33.26 16.09
CA PRO A 893 32.10 -33.64 14.73
C PRO A 893 31.72 -35.09 14.38
N GLU A 894 31.62 -35.98 15.36
CA GLU A 894 31.18 -37.37 15.18
C GLU A 894 29.76 -37.51 14.63
N LEU A 895 28.93 -36.46 14.73
CA LEU A 895 27.59 -36.42 14.15
C LEU A 895 27.61 -36.19 12.63
N GLU A 896 28.71 -35.69 12.08
CA GLU A 896 28.90 -35.48 10.63
C GLU A 896 29.21 -36.78 9.89
N GLU A 897 29.91 -37.72 10.52
CA GLU A 897 30.15 -39.07 9.98
C GLU A 897 28.86 -39.86 9.74
N LEU A 898 27.80 -39.56 10.50
CA LEU A 898 26.46 -40.10 10.29
C LEU A 898 25.78 -39.54 9.03
N GLN A 899 26.25 -38.42 8.48
CA GLN A 899 25.68 -37.72 7.32
C GLN A 899 26.40 -38.02 5.99
N SER A 900 27.68 -38.39 6.01
CA SER A 900 28.53 -38.54 4.82
C SER A 900 28.31 -39.85 4.03
N ASN A 901 27.61 -40.82 4.60
CA ASN A 901 27.26 -42.08 3.92
C ASN A 901 26.08 -41.89 2.96
N LYS A 902 26.37 -41.67 1.67
CA LYS A 902 25.42 -41.43 0.56
C LYS A 902 24.30 -42.48 0.39
N GLU A 903 24.42 -43.65 1.03
CA GLU A 903 23.43 -44.74 0.95
C GLU A 903 22.38 -44.71 2.07
N ARG A 904 22.47 -43.82 3.06
CA ARG A 904 21.55 -43.78 4.22
C ARG A 904 20.78 -42.45 4.29
N ALA A 905 19.50 -42.56 4.66
CA ALA A 905 18.59 -41.42 4.79
C ALA A 905 19.22 -40.34 5.70
N THR A 906 19.40 -39.14 5.15
CA THR A 906 19.93 -37.99 5.87
C THR A 906 19.06 -37.68 7.10
N PRO A 907 19.66 -37.33 8.24
CA PRO A 907 18.91 -36.90 9.41
C PRO A 907 18.03 -35.70 9.04
N LEU A 908 16.71 -35.83 9.23
CA LEU A 908 15.76 -34.77 8.88
C LEU A 908 15.76 -33.70 9.97
N LEU A 909 16.22 -32.53 9.58
CA LEU A 909 16.16 -31.32 10.39
C LEU A 909 15.31 -30.29 9.68
N LEU A 910 14.21 -29.93 10.31
CA LEU A 910 13.13 -29.19 9.69
C LEU A 910 13.23 -27.70 10.04
N GLU A 911 13.06 -26.84 9.04
CA GLU A 911 13.03 -25.39 9.21
C GLU A 911 11.59 -24.92 9.47
N LEU A 912 11.29 -24.55 10.72
CA LEU A 912 9.97 -24.08 11.15
C LEU A 912 9.50 -22.87 10.33
N LYS A 913 10.42 -21.97 9.95
CA LYS A 913 10.09 -20.79 9.15
C LYS A 913 9.56 -21.16 7.76
N GLN A 914 10.06 -22.24 7.16
CA GLN A 914 9.58 -22.73 5.87
C GLN A 914 8.20 -23.37 6.01
N LEU A 915 7.99 -24.14 7.08
CA LEU A 915 6.66 -24.69 7.40
C LEU A 915 5.63 -23.56 7.60
N ALA A 916 5.98 -22.49 8.30
CA ALA A 916 5.09 -21.33 8.47
C ALA A 916 4.75 -20.64 7.14
N LEU A 917 5.74 -20.45 6.26
CA LEU A 917 5.52 -19.87 4.93
C LEU A 917 4.64 -20.76 4.05
N PHE A 918 4.82 -22.08 4.11
CA PHE A 918 3.97 -23.06 3.42
C PHE A 918 2.52 -22.99 3.86
N ARG A 919 2.27 -22.62 5.12
CA ARG A 919 0.92 -22.42 5.68
C ARG A 919 0.39 -20.99 5.50
N HIS A 920 1.02 -20.19 4.64
CA HIS A 920 0.67 -18.80 4.33
C HIS A 920 0.78 -17.82 5.51
N VAL A 921 1.55 -18.17 6.54
CA VAL A 921 1.92 -17.23 7.60
C VAL A 921 3.01 -16.29 7.06
N PRO A 922 2.91 -14.95 7.21
CA PRO A 922 3.87 -14.00 6.65
C PRO A 922 5.21 -13.92 7.44
N ALA A 923 5.78 -15.08 7.77
CA ALA A 923 6.91 -15.26 8.66
C ALA A 923 8.28 -14.83 8.09
N LYS A 924 8.37 -14.39 6.83
CA LYS A 924 9.66 -14.11 6.12
C LYS A 924 10.58 -13.17 6.91
N HIS A 925 10.02 -12.18 7.60
CA HIS A 925 10.76 -11.17 8.37
C HIS A 925 10.44 -11.21 9.87
N TRP A 926 9.77 -12.24 10.34
CA TRP A 926 9.45 -12.40 11.74
C TRP A 926 10.58 -13.16 12.44
N GLY A 927 10.90 -12.76 13.67
CA GLY A 927 11.65 -13.61 14.60
C GLY A 927 10.70 -14.58 15.30
N LEU A 928 11.26 -15.54 16.06
CA LEU A 928 10.51 -16.58 16.76
C LEU A 928 9.42 -15.99 17.68
N SER A 929 9.77 -14.99 18.50
CA SER A 929 8.84 -14.32 19.43
C SER A 929 7.59 -13.75 18.73
N ARG A 930 7.78 -13.05 17.60
CA ARG A 930 6.67 -12.50 16.82
C ARG A 930 5.84 -13.61 16.16
N LEU A 931 6.48 -14.64 15.62
CA LEU A 931 5.77 -15.78 15.02
C LEU A 931 4.89 -16.50 16.04
N TYR A 932 5.37 -16.63 17.29
CA TYR A 932 4.61 -17.22 18.38
C TYR A 932 3.38 -16.40 18.75
N ARG A 933 3.54 -15.09 18.92
CA ARG A 933 2.45 -14.17 19.24
C ARG A 933 1.35 -14.17 18.18
N GLU A 934 1.75 -14.07 16.92
CA GLU A 934 0.78 -13.99 15.81
C GLU A 934 0.05 -15.31 15.58
N CYS A 935 0.72 -16.45 15.80
CA CYS A 935 0.10 -17.76 15.60
C CYS A 935 -0.74 -18.24 16.79
N LEU A 936 -0.29 -17.96 18.02
CA LEU A 936 -0.80 -18.58 19.26
C LEU A 936 -1.25 -17.55 20.32
N GLY A 937 -1.01 -16.25 20.13
CA GLY A 937 -1.46 -15.18 21.01
C GLY A 937 -0.61 -14.97 22.27
N GLU A 938 0.51 -15.67 22.42
CA GLU A 938 1.39 -15.62 23.60
C GLU A 938 2.72 -14.90 23.29
N LYS A 939 3.30 -14.22 24.28
CA LYS A 939 4.57 -13.49 24.16
C LYS A 939 5.77 -14.32 24.65
N VAL A 940 6.94 -14.09 24.07
CA VAL A 940 8.23 -14.66 24.48
C VAL A 940 9.19 -13.52 24.84
N ASP A 941 9.80 -13.62 26.02
CA ASP A 941 10.81 -12.69 26.50
C ASP A 941 12.08 -12.79 25.64
N LYS A 942 12.77 -11.66 25.41
CA LYS A 942 13.98 -11.53 24.58
C LYS A 942 15.23 -11.14 25.37
N GLU A 943 15.13 -10.95 26.68
CA GLU A 943 16.19 -10.31 27.47
C GLU A 943 17.54 -11.07 27.48
N GLN A 944 17.54 -12.40 27.28
CA GLN A 944 18.77 -13.21 27.37
C GLN A 944 19.44 -13.51 26.02
N GLN A 945 18.91 -12.98 24.90
CA GLN A 945 19.39 -13.29 23.54
C GLN A 945 20.87 -12.93 23.30
N CYS A 946 21.41 -11.95 24.04
CA CYS A 946 22.80 -11.47 23.90
C CYS A 946 23.64 -11.66 25.18
N SER A 947 23.20 -12.53 26.10
CA SER A 947 23.91 -12.82 27.35
C SER A 947 25.21 -13.61 27.13
N ASP A 948 26.13 -13.58 28.10
CA ASP A 948 27.29 -14.47 28.08
C ASP A 948 26.85 -15.89 28.50
N TRP A 949 26.58 -16.73 27.49
CA TRP A 949 26.22 -18.13 27.66
C TRP A 949 27.38 -19.03 28.10
N GLY A 950 28.62 -18.50 28.15
CA GLY A 950 29.76 -19.19 28.74
C GLY A 950 29.86 -19.04 30.26
N ASN A 951 29.06 -18.18 30.89
CA ASN A 951 29.10 -18.00 32.34
C ASN A 951 28.59 -19.24 33.08
N ARG A 952 29.25 -19.57 34.20
CA ARG A 952 28.79 -20.60 35.13
C ARG A 952 28.87 -20.08 36.58
N PRO A 953 27.82 -20.28 37.40
CA PRO A 953 26.54 -20.93 37.06
C PRO A 953 25.69 -20.06 36.11
N LEU A 954 24.89 -20.72 35.25
CA LEU A 954 23.86 -20.02 34.47
C LEU A 954 22.77 -19.49 35.41
N THR A 955 22.30 -18.28 35.15
CA THR A 955 21.23 -17.69 35.96
C THR A 955 19.89 -18.38 35.70
N THR A 956 18.97 -18.33 36.66
CA THR A 956 17.61 -18.87 36.48
C THR A 956 16.88 -18.23 35.30
N SER A 957 17.16 -16.95 34.99
CA SER A 957 16.59 -16.25 33.83
C SER A 957 17.12 -16.83 32.51
N GLN A 958 18.42 -17.10 32.40
CA GLN A 958 19.02 -17.77 31.23
C GLN A 958 18.41 -19.15 30.99
N LEU A 959 18.27 -19.95 32.05
CA LEU A 959 17.71 -21.30 31.95
C LEU A 959 16.23 -21.29 31.51
N LYS A 960 15.41 -20.39 32.07
CA LYS A 960 14.00 -20.24 31.68
C LYS A 960 13.85 -19.75 30.25
N TYR A 961 14.68 -18.80 29.83
CA TYR A 961 14.70 -18.29 28.45
C TYR A 961 15.01 -19.43 27.47
N ALA A 962 16.13 -20.13 27.69
CA ALA A 962 16.58 -21.27 26.90
C ALA A 962 15.48 -22.33 26.76
N ALA A 963 14.84 -22.70 27.87
CA ALA A 963 13.76 -23.68 27.85
C ALA A 963 12.53 -23.22 27.05
N LYS A 964 12.22 -21.91 27.07
CA LYS A 964 11.05 -21.36 26.38
C LYS A 964 11.21 -21.39 24.86
N ASP A 965 12.41 -21.17 24.32
CA ASP A 965 12.63 -21.11 22.87
C ASP A 965 12.39 -22.47 22.19
N ALA A 966 12.93 -23.57 22.72
CA ALA A 966 12.63 -24.91 22.20
C ALA A 966 11.14 -25.32 22.38
N TYR A 967 10.51 -24.92 23.49
CA TYR A 967 9.07 -25.14 23.72
C TYR A 967 8.23 -24.44 22.65
N VAL A 968 8.53 -23.18 22.37
CA VAL A 968 7.82 -22.35 21.39
C VAL A 968 7.90 -22.95 20.00
N VAL A 969 9.08 -23.43 19.59
CA VAL A 969 9.30 -24.10 18.30
C VAL A 969 8.39 -25.32 18.15
N GLN A 970 8.36 -26.20 19.15
CA GLN A 970 7.52 -27.40 19.12
C GLN A 970 6.02 -27.04 19.09
N ARG A 971 5.58 -26.07 19.88
CA ARG A 971 4.17 -25.64 19.90
C ARG A 971 3.74 -25.05 18.55
N LEU A 972 4.59 -24.26 17.93
CA LEU A 972 4.34 -23.71 16.60
C LEU A 972 4.26 -24.81 15.54
N SER A 973 5.15 -25.81 15.58
CA SER A 973 5.09 -26.90 14.60
C SER A 973 3.80 -27.70 14.71
N LEU A 974 3.37 -28.03 15.93
CA LEU A 974 2.11 -28.73 16.16
C LEU A 974 0.90 -27.89 15.70
N HIS A 975 0.92 -26.58 15.97
CA HIS A 975 -0.12 -25.67 15.51
C HIS A 975 -0.20 -25.58 13.99
N LEU A 976 0.94 -25.49 13.30
CA LEU A 976 0.99 -25.36 11.84
C LEU A 976 0.55 -26.63 11.11
N LEU A 977 0.63 -27.79 11.77
CA LEU A 977 0.35 -29.11 11.19
C LEU A 977 -1.02 -29.68 11.57
N ALA A 978 -1.72 -29.11 12.55
CA ALA A 978 -2.93 -29.69 13.13
C ALA A 978 -4.08 -29.98 12.14
N ASP A 979 -4.14 -29.26 11.01
CA ASP A 979 -5.15 -29.45 9.96
C ASP A 979 -4.57 -29.95 8.62
N VAL A 980 -3.30 -30.35 8.61
CA VAL A 980 -2.63 -30.87 7.41
C VAL A 980 -3.04 -32.31 7.17
N HIS A 981 -3.47 -32.60 5.94
CA HIS A 981 -3.81 -33.96 5.51
C HIS A 981 -2.63 -34.54 4.74
N PHE A 982 -2.11 -35.67 5.20
CA PHE A 982 -1.02 -36.38 4.54
C PHE A 982 -1.63 -37.30 3.47
N VAL A 983 -1.13 -37.23 2.22
CA VAL A 983 -1.71 -37.95 1.06
C VAL A 983 -1.90 -39.43 1.39
N LYS A 984 -3.13 -39.95 1.22
CA LYS A 984 -3.41 -41.38 1.43
C LYS A 984 -2.79 -42.19 0.30
N ASP A 985 -1.74 -42.92 0.64
CA ASP A 985 -1.21 -44.02 -0.16
C ASP A 985 -1.37 -45.29 0.70
N GLU A 986 -2.01 -46.33 0.15
CA GLU A 986 -2.28 -47.59 0.85
C GLU A 986 -1.00 -48.41 1.07
N HIS A 987 0.10 -48.07 0.39
CA HIS A 987 1.38 -48.76 0.51
C HIS A 987 2.30 -48.21 1.60
N TYR A 988 2.00 -47.06 2.19
CA TYR A 988 2.83 -46.43 3.22
C TYR A 988 2.13 -46.38 4.58
N SER A 989 2.89 -46.70 5.64
CA SER A 989 2.44 -46.49 7.02
C SER A 989 2.21 -45.00 7.32
N VAL A 990 1.39 -44.68 8.33
CA VAL A 990 1.11 -43.28 8.72
C VAL A 990 2.41 -42.52 9.01
N ASN A 991 3.39 -43.17 9.65
CA ASN A 991 4.68 -42.58 9.94
C ASN A 991 5.49 -42.24 8.67
N GLU A 992 5.44 -43.09 7.64
CA GLU A 992 6.17 -42.89 6.38
C GLU A 992 5.56 -41.73 5.59
N ARG A 993 4.24 -41.60 5.60
CA ARG A 993 3.53 -40.49 4.94
C ARG A 993 3.87 -39.14 5.57
N VAL A 994 3.87 -39.07 6.91
CA VAL A 994 4.27 -37.86 7.64
C VAL A 994 5.73 -37.53 7.34
N ARG A 995 6.62 -38.53 7.42
CA ARG A 995 8.06 -38.33 7.13
C ARG A 995 8.28 -37.81 5.70
N GLU A 996 7.64 -38.40 4.70
CA GLU A 996 7.81 -37.99 3.30
C GLU A 996 7.31 -36.56 3.08
N PHE A 997 6.21 -36.17 3.72
CA PHE A 997 5.75 -34.79 3.70
C PHE A 997 6.77 -33.83 4.33
N MET A 998 7.35 -34.20 5.48
CA MET A 998 8.29 -33.34 6.20
C MET A 998 9.61 -33.11 5.44
N LYS A 999 10.04 -34.02 4.58
CA LYS A 999 11.25 -33.84 3.73
C LYS A 999 11.23 -32.55 2.90
N ARG A 1000 10.05 -31.96 2.68
CA ARG A 1000 9.88 -30.68 1.97
C ARG A 1000 10.47 -29.48 2.73
N PHE A 1001 10.61 -29.59 4.05
CA PHE A 1001 11.09 -28.54 4.94
C PHE A 1001 12.49 -28.81 5.48
N ASP A 1002 13.19 -29.78 4.89
CA ASP A 1002 14.57 -30.13 5.26
C ASP A 1002 15.51 -28.95 5.03
N ALA A 1003 16.12 -28.47 6.12
CA ALA A 1003 17.02 -27.32 6.12
C ALA A 1003 18.25 -27.54 5.23
N SER A 1004 18.70 -28.80 5.06
CA SER A 1004 19.87 -29.14 4.25
C SER A 1004 19.68 -28.83 2.75
N ARG A 1005 18.44 -28.87 2.24
CA ARG A 1005 18.11 -28.55 0.83
C ARG A 1005 18.23 -27.07 0.50
N SER A 1006 18.17 -26.18 1.50
CA SER A 1006 18.21 -24.73 1.31
C SER A 1006 19.64 -24.15 1.33
N PHE A 1007 20.61 -24.92 1.82
CA PHE A 1007 22.00 -24.50 1.94
C PHE A 1007 22.69 -24.23 0.58
N SER A 1008 22.30 -24.95 -0.48
CA SER A 1008 22.89 -24.80 -1.82
C SER A 1008 22.53 -23.50 -2.56
N HIS A 1009 21.52 -22.75 -2.12
CA HIS A 1009 21.08 -21.51 -2.80
C HIS A 1009 21.52 -20.22 -2.12
N ALA A 1010 22.02 -20.26 -0.88
CA ALA A 1010 22.44 -19.06 -0.16
C ALA A 1010 23.80 -18.52 -0.66
N TRP A 1011 24.71 -19.40 -1.13
CA TRP A 1011 26.05 -18.99 -1.57
C TRP A 1011 26.07 -18.27 -2.93
N THR A 1012 25.02 -18.39 -3.74
CA THR A 1012 25.01 -17.82 -5.10
C THR A 1012 24.72 -16.32 -5.16
N LEU A 1013 24.19 -15.71 -4.09
CA LEU A 1013 23.96 -14.25 -4.00
C LEU A 1013 25.14 -13.49 -3.37
N THR A 1014 26.03 -14.17 -2.66
CA THR A 1014 27.18 -13.58 -1.96
C THR A 1014 28.36 -13.25 -2.88
N SER A 1015 28.34 -13.66 -4.16
CA SER A 1015 29.49 -13.51 -5.06
C SER A 1015 29.67 -12.10 -5.66
N ALA A 1016 28.75 -11.16 -5.44
CA ALA A 1016 28.83 -9.84 -6.08
C ALA A 1016 29.47 -8.72 -5.21
N LEU A 1017 29.54 -8.86 -3.88
CA LEU A 1017 30.02 -7.80 -2.98
C LEU A 1017 31.02 -8.33 -1.95
N GLN A 1018 32.27 -7.88 -2.06
CA GLN A 1018 33.36 -8.23 -1.13
C GLN A 1018 33.22 -7.47 0.21
N PRO A 1019 33.49 -8.11 1.37
CA PRO A 1019 33.59 -7.42 2.66
C PRO A 1019 34.64 -6.30 2.63
N LEU A 1020 34.35 -5.21 3.34
CA LEU A 1020 35.29 -4.13 3.60
C LEU A 1020 36.37 -4.63 4.56
N GLY A 1021 37.62 -4.24 4.31
CA GLY A 1021 38.75 -4.45 5.22
C GLY A 1021 39.26 -3.16 5.86
N LYS A 1022 40.27 -3.29 6.73
CA LYS A 1022 40.98 -2.21 7.45
C LYS A 1022 41.23 -0.93 6.66
N GLN A 1023 41.61 -1.05 5.39
CA GLN A 1023 41.89 0.10 4.53
C GLN A 1023 40.70 1.08 4.41
N HIS A 1024 39.46 0.58 4.50
CA HIS A 1024 38.26 1.41 4.41
C HIS A 1024 38.03 2.20 5.71
N VAL A 1025 38.27 1.58 6.87
CA VAL A 1025 38.24 2.28 8.16
C VAL A 1025 39.31 3.37 8.18
N LYS A 1026 40.53 3.07 7.71
CA LYS A 1026 41.62 4.04 7.62
C LYS A 1026 41.27 5.23 6.70
N ALA A 1027 40.70 4.96 5.53
CA ALA A 1027 40.27 6.00 4.61
C ALA A 1027 39.15 6.86 5.20
N ALA A 1028 38.20 6.26 5.92
CA ALA A 1028 37.11 6.98 6.57
C ALA A 1028 37.62 7.91 7.68
N LEU A 1029 38.52 7.43 8.54
CA LEU A 1029 39.14 8.25 9.59
C LEU A 1029 39.91 9.44 9.00
N GLN A 1030 40.68 9.20 7.92
CA GLN A 1030 41.38 10.27 7.20
C GLN A 1030 40.42 11.30 6.59
N ALA A 1031 39.28 10.87 6.05
CA ALA A 1031 38.28 11.76 5.48
C ALA A 1031 37.64 12.69 6.55
N TYR A 1032 37.60 12.26 7.81
CA TYR A 1032 37.19 13.07 8.95
C TYR A 1032 38.33 13.88 9.60
N GLY A 1033 39.53 13.83 9.03
CA GLY A 1033 40.70 14.53 9.58
C GLY A 1033 41.25 13.89 10.86
N LEU A 1034 40.90 12.63 11.15
CA LEU A 1034 41.35 11.91 12.33
C LEU A 1034 42.61 11.08 12.02
N GLU A 1035 43.70 11.36 12.74
CA GLU A 1035 44.87 10.48 12.79
C GLU A 1035 44.68 9.41 13.87
N ALA A 1036 43.97 8.33 13.54
CA ALA A 1036 43.74 7.25 14.49
C ALA A 1036 44.93 6.26 14.55
N ARG A 1037 45.31 5.89 15.77
CA ARG A 1037 46.31 4.87 16.05
C ARG A 1037 45.67 3.48 15.92
N PHE A 1038 46.02 2.76 14.85
CA PHE A 1038 45.61 1.35 14.66
C PHE A 1038 46.52 0.44 15.48
N LEU A 1039 45.91 -0.47 16.22
CA LEU A 1039 46.58 -1.41 17.11
C LEU A 1039 46.05 -2.81 16.86
N LYS A 1040 46.94 -3.81 16.96
CA LYS A 1040 46.49 -5.17 17.19
C LYS A 1040 46.14 -5.26 18.68
N TYR A 1041 44.95 -5.75 18.99
CA TYR A 1041 44.52 -5.82 20.38
C TYR A 1041 45.39 -6.84 21.14
N ASP A 1042 46.06 -6.37 22.19
CA ASP A 1042 46.83 -7.18 23.13
C ASP A 1042 46.43 -6.74 24.56
N LYS A 1043 46.15 -7.72 25.43
CA LYS A 1043 45.52 -7.49 26.75
C LYS A 1043 46.44 -6.84 27.78
N ASN A 1044 47.74 -6.79 27.52
CA ASN A 1044 48.73 -6.45 28.54
C ASN A 1044 49.25 -5.00 28.48
N GLU A 1045 48.96 -4.22 27.43
CA GLU A 1045 49.60 -2.90 27.22
C GLU A 1045 48.74 -1.88 26.46
N GLN A 1046 47.47 -1.62 26.85
CA GLN A 1046 46.68 -0.57 26.16
C GLN A 1046 45.96 0.39 27.11
N GLU A 1047 46.12 1.68 26.82
CA GLU A 1047 45.34 2.79 27.37
C GLU A 1047 44.02 2.89 26.58
N GLY A 1048 42.89 2.57 27.22
CA GLY A 1048 41.54 2.75 26.65
C GLY A 1048 40.58 1.56 26.88
N LEU A 1049 39.28 1.83 26.87
CA LEU A 1049 38.22 0.84 27.05
C LEU A 1049 37.84 0.16 25.74
N ILE A 1050 37.85 -1.18 25.70
CA ILE A 1050 37.40 -1.93 24.53
C ILE A 1050 35.86 -1.97 24.45
N VAL A 1051 35.36 -1.66 23.25
CA VAL A 1051 33.92 -1.60 22.98
C VAL A 1051 33.53 -2.57 21.88
N LYS A 1052 32.31 -3.10 21.96
CA LYS A 1052 31.68 -3.90 20.89
C LYS A 1052 30.67 -3.06 20.13
N SER A 1053 30.60 -3.27 18.82
CA SER A 1053 29.62 -2.66 17.92
C SER A 1053 28.62 -3.73 17.46
N ILE A 1054 27.34 -3.54 17.77
CA ILE A 1054 26.27 -4.50 17.46
C ILE A 1054 25.38 -3.91 16.38
N ALA A 1055 25.41 -4.53 15.18
CA ALA A 1055 24.57 -4.13 14.06
C ALA A 1055 23.13 -4.67 14.22
N LEU A 1056 22.18 -3.74 14.12
CA LEU A 1056 20.78 -3.95 14.38
C LEU A 1056 19.96 -3.46 13.18
N LEU A 1057 18.88 -4.19 12.90
CA LEU A 1057 17.86 -3.87 11.92
C LEU A 1057 16.59 -3.53 12.70
N VAL A 1058 16.19 -2.27 12.63
CA VAL A 1058 14.97 -1.77 13.26
C VAL A 1058 13.89 -1.73 12.20
N ARG A 1059 12.91 -2.62 12.31
CA ARG A 1059 11.84 -2.81 11.33
C ARG A 1059 10.57 -2.19 11.84
N ARG A 1060 10.44 -0.87 11.74
CA ARG A 1060 9.22 -0.19 12.20
C ARG A 1060 8.01 -0.75 11.44
N GLU A 1061 7.00 -1.23 12.19
CA GLU A 1061 5.73 -1.64 11.62
C GLU A 1061 5.00 -0.49 10.92
N LYS A 1062 4.09 -0.89 10.04
CA LYS A 1062 3.57 -0.10 8.91
C LYS A 1062 3.07 1.30 9.29
N GLN A 1063 3.75 2.32 8.79
CA GLN A 1063 3.02 3.36 8.07
C GLN A 1063 2.47 2.72 6.80
N VAL A 1064 1.15 2.65 6.74
CA VAL A 1064 0.45 1.91 5.71
C VAL A 1064 0.90 2.58 4.37
N ASN A 1065 1.61 1.80 3.52
CA ASN A 1065 2.18 2.04 2.16
C ASN A 1065 3.63 2.46 1.87
N ALA A 1066 4.47 2.69 2.86
CA ALA A 1066 5.90 2.73 2.56
C ALA A 1066 6.45 1.30 2.41
N PRO A 1067 7.45 1.03 1.55
CA PRO A 1067 8.27 -0.17 1.73
C PRO A 1067 8.80 -0.17 3.17
N ARG A 1068 8.87 -1.34 3.82
CA ARG A 1068 9.40 -1.46 5.20
C ARG A 1068 10.70 -0.67 5.30
N ARG A 1069 10.67 0.47 6.00
CA ARG A 1069 11.87 1.26 6.27
C ARG A 1069 12.63 0.48 7.33
N VAL A 1070 13.72 -0.14 6.90
CA VAL A 1070 14.66 -0.78 7.81
C VAL A 1070 15.66 0.30 8.17
N GLU A 1071 15.63 0.73 9.42
CA GLU A 1071 16.67 1.59 9.97
C GLU A 1071 17.84 0.70 10.39
N TYR A 1072 19.04 1.15 10.05
CA TYR A 1072 20.28 0.48 10.37
C TYR A 1072 20.88 1.17 11.57
N VAL A 1073 21.07 0.42 12.64
CA VAL A 1073 21.59 0.95 13.90
C VAL A 1073 22.83 0.17 14.29
N VAL A 1074 23.84 0.86 14.81
CA VAL A 1074 24.99 0.23 15.48
C VAL A 1074 25.02 0.72 16.92
N ALA A 1075 24.74 -0.19 17.85
CA ALA A 1075 24.88 0.06 19.28
C ALA A 1075 26.33 -0.21 19.71
N VAL A 1076 26.95 0.75 20.39
CA VAL A 1076 28.33 0.70 20.89
C VAL A 1076 28.30 0.68 22.41
N LEU A 1077 28.83 -0.38 23.00
CA LEU A 1077 28.80 -0.64 24.43
C LEU A 1077 30.08 -1.33 24.90
N ALA A 1078 30.34 -1.26 26.20
CA ALA A 1078 31.43 -1.98 26.84
C ALA A 1078 31.26 -3.50 26.62
N LEU A 1079 32.39 -4.21 26.59
CA LEU A 1079 32.43 -5.62 26.23
C LEU A 1079 31.61 -6.51 27.19
N ASP A 1080 31.66 -6.18 28.48
CA ASP A 1080 31.08 -6.90 29.63
C ASP A 1080 29.58 -6.61 29.86
N ARG A 1081 29.01 -5.60 29.18
CA ARG A 1081 27.61 -5.21 29.35
C ARG A 1081 26.69 -5.83 28.30
N SER A 1082 25.40 -5.96 28.60
CA SER A 1082 24.38 -6.41 27.63
C SER A 1082 23.48 -5.25 27.19
N ILE A 1083 22.90 -5.37 25.98
CA ILE A 1083 21.93 -4.38 25.47
C ILE A 1083 20.62 -4.54 26.22
N ASP A 1084 20.12 -3.45 26.79
CA ASP A 1084 18.75 -3.35 27.25
C ASP A 1084 17.83 -3.09 26.04
N MET A 1085 17.19 -4.14 25.53
CA MET A 1085 16.31 -4.06 24.36
C MET A 1085 15.07 -3.19 24.60
N HIS A 1086 14.67 -2.98 25.86
CA HIS A 1086 13.58 -2.08 26.20
C HIS A 1086 14.04 -0.62 26.21
N ALA A 1087 15.20 -0.32 26.80
CA ALA A 1087 15.78 1.02 26.75
C ALA A 1087 16.15 1.42 25.31
N LEU A 1088 16.71 0.48 24.54
CA LEU A 1088 17.02 0.67 23.13
C LEU A 1088 15.75 0.85 22.29
N GLY A 1089 14.70 0.06 22.56
CA GLY A 1089 13.40 0.22 21.89
C GLY A 1089 12.72 1.56 22.21
N ALA A 1090 12.75 1.98 23.48
CA ALA A 1090 12.24 3.28 23.89
C ALA A 1090 13.02 4.42 23.22
N LEU A 1091 14.34 4.29 23.13
CA LEU A 1091 15.20 5.28 22.49
C LEU A 1091 14.97 5.38 20.98
N LEU A 1092 14.72 4.26 20.33
CA LEU A 1092 14.50 4.17 18.88
C LEU A 1092 13.03 4.34 18.50
N GLU A 1093 12.13 4.55 19.46
CA GLU A 1093 10.68 4.56 19.26
C GLU A 1093 10.19 3.33 18.47
N ALA A 1094 10.72 2.16 18.84
CA ALA A 1094 10.43 0.90 18.20
C ALA A 1094 10.13 -0.19 19.25
N ASP A 1095 9.12 -1.01 18.98
CA ASP A 1095 8.89 -2.20 19.79
C ASP A 1095 10.12 -3.10 19.74
N SER A 1096 10.52 -3.66 20.89
CA SER A 1096 11.64 -4.62 20.96
C SER A 1096 11.42 -5.87 20.08
N GLU A 1097 10.18 -6.11 19.65
CA GLU A 1097 9.81 -7.14 18.70
C GLU A 1097 10.24 -6.83 17.25
N ASP A 1098 10.35 -5.56 16.91
CA ASP A 1098 10.71 -5.04 15.59
C ASP A 1098 12.22 -4.80 15.42
N ILE A 1099 12.97 -4.86 16.53
CA ILE A 1099 14.42 -4.82 16.53
C ILE A 1099 14.96 -6.24 16.40
N SER A 1100 15.90 -6.43 15.47
CA SER A 1100 16.58 -7.71 15.24
C SER A 1100 18.06 -7.50 14.93
N LEU A 1101 18.91 -8.44 15.29
CA LEU A 1101 20.32 -8.44 14.87
C LEU A 1101 20.42 -8.53 13.33
N ALA A 1102 21.44 -7.88 12.76
CA ALA A 1102 21.74 -8.00 11.35
C ALA A 1102 22.19 -9.44 11.00
N ASP A 1103 21.59 -10.01 9.95
CA ASP A 1103 22.04 -11.27 9.39
C ASP A 1103 23.37 -11.11 8.62
N GLN A 1104 24.02 -12.22 8.26
CA GLN A 1104 25.32 -12.20 7.57
C GLN A 1104 25.28 -11.40 6.25
N VAL A 1105 24.15 -11.44 5.54
CA VAL A 1105 23.97 -10.74 4.28
C VAL A 1105 23.87 -9.23 4.53
N ALA A 1106 23.07 -8.79 5.49
CA ALA A 1106 22.93 -7.39 5.86
C ALA A 1106 24.23 -6.83 6.45
N LEU A 1107 24.95 -7.61 7.26
CA LEU A 1107 26.27 -7.26 7.80
C LEU A 1107 27.25 -6.86 6.69
N VAL A 1108 27.43 -7.71 5.67
CA VAL A 1108 28.37 -7.41 4.56
C VAL A 1108 27.81 -6.35 3.60
N ARG A 1109 26.51 -6.43 3.27
CA ARG A 1109 25.87 -5.57 2.27
C ARG A 1109 25.71 -4.12 2.75
N VAL A 1110 25.33 -3.91 4.01
CA VAL A 1110 24.94 -2.59 4.54
C VAL A 1110 26.03 -2.02 5.43
N PHE A 1111 26.51 -2.81 6.39
CA PHE A 1111 27.51 -2.35 7.35
C PHE A 1111 28.93 -2.49 6.78
N GLY A 1112 29.13 -3.43 5.86
CA GLY A 1112 30.37 -3.62 5.12
C GLY A 1112 31.25 -4.74 5.66
N TYR A 1113 31.02 -5.24 6.87
CA TYR A 1113 31.95 -6.12 7.57
C TYR A 1113 31.34 -7.46 7.93
N SER A 1114 32.16 -8.49 7.96
CA SER A 1114 31.79 -9.78 8.54
C SER A 1114 31.63 -9.66 10.06
N ARG A 1115 30.94 -10.64 10.67
CA ARG A 1115 30.84 -10.76 12.13
C ARG A 1115 32.21 -10.64 12.80
N GLY A 1116 32.26 -9.88 13.90
CA GLY A 1116 33.50 -9.64 14.67
C GLY A 1116 34.45 -8.58 14.11
N CYS A 1117 34.19 -8.02 12.92
CA CYS A 1117 35.07 -7.00 12.30
C CYS A 1117 34.47 -5.58 12.31
N LEU A 1118 33.26 -5.42 12.84
CA LEU A 1118 32.49 -4.18 12.79
C LEU A 1118 33.00 -3.15 13.82
N GLY A 1119 33.14 -1.90 13.39
CA GLY A 1119 33.32 -0.74 14.26
C GLY A 1119 32.34 0.38 13.89
N PRO A 1120 32.31 1.50 14.65
CA PRO A 1120 31.36 2.60 14.42
C PRO A 1120 31.74 3.53 13.25
N ILE A 1121 32.96 3.45 12.72
CA ILE A 1121 33.48 4.27 11.61
C ILE A 1121 33.93 3.38 10.46
N GLY A 1122 33.68 3.83 9.23
CA GLY A 1122 34.06 3.13 8.01
C GLY A 1122 33.00 2.15 7.53
N LEU A 1123 31.75 2.31 7.97
CA LEU A 1123 30.61 1.53 7.51
C LEU A 1123 30.33 1.80 6.04
N ARG A 1124 29.89 0.78 5.29
CA ARG A 1124 29.57 0.94 3.87
C ARG A 1124 28.48 1.98 3.64
N GLU A 1125 27.43 1.96 4.46
CA GLU A 1125 26.32 2.93 4.45
C GLU A 1125 26.38 3.84 5.70
N GLN A 1126 27.54 4.43 6.00
CA GLN A 1126 27.79 5.21 7.22
C GLN A 1126 26.74 6.31 7.47
N GLN A 1127 26.39 7.09 6.44
CA GLN A 1127 25.44 8.21 6.57
C GLN A 1127 23.99 7.75 6.78
N ALA A 1128 23.66 6.52 6.39
CA ALA A 1128 22.34 5.93 6.57
C ALA A 1128 22.24 5.05 7.83
N THR A 1129 23.33 4.96 8.61
CA THR A 1129 23.41 4.13 9.82
C THR A 1129 23.49 5.02 11.06
N GLN A 1130 22.55 4.85 11.98
CA GLN A 1130 22.56 5.57 13.25
C GLN A 1130 23.52 4.86 14.22
N ILE A 1131 24.46 5.62 14.80
CA ILE A 1131 25.37 5.12 15.83
C ILE A 1131 24.82 5.53 17.20
N ILE A 1132 24.70 4.58 18.11
CA ILE A 1132 24.27 4.83 19.49
C ILE A 1132 25.40 4.43 20.43
N LEU A 1133 25.87 5.39 21.22
CA LEU A 1133 26.92 5.19 22.21
C LEU A 1133 26.30 5.07 23.60
N ASP A 1134 26.64 4.00 24.32
CA ASP A 1134 26.21 3.87 25.71
C ASP A 1134 26.81 4.99 26.58
N ASN A 1135 25.97 5.62 27.39
CA ASN A 1135 26.37 6.82 28.16
C ASN A 1135 27.53 6.57 29.13
N TYR A 1136 27.74 5.33 29.57
CA TYR A 1136 28.88 4.96 30.41
C TYR A 1136 30.23 5.20 29.73
N LEU A 1137 30.26 5.15 28.39
CA LEU A 1137 31.49 5.28 27.60
C LEU A 1137 32.02 6.72 27.51
N GLN A 1138 31.22 7.73 27.88
CA GLN A 1138 31.64 9.13 27.84
C GLN A 1138 32.71 9.48 28.88
N ALA A 1139 32.78 8.71 29.97
CA ALA A 1139 33.73 8.97 31.06
C ALA A 1139 35.15 8.44 30.75
N GLU A 1140 35.31 7.70 29.66
CA GLU A 1140 36.58 7.05 29.29
C GLU A 1140 37.51 7.99 28.52
N GLU A 1141 38.82 7.84 28.70
CA GLU A 1141 39.81 8.68 28.01
C GLU A 1141 39.92 8.30 26.52
N TYR A 1142 39.90 7.01 26.20
CA TYR A 1142 39.94 6.48 24.84
C TYR A 1142 39.07 5.22 24.71
N LEU A 1143 38.39 5.08 23.57
CA LEU A 1143 37.66 3.88 23.17
C LEU A 1143 38.46 3.10 22.12
N LEU A 1144 38.55 1.78 22.29
CA LEU A 1144 39.17 0.88 21.33
C LEU A 1144 38.08 0.23 20.47
N CYS A 1145 37.92 0.77 19.26
CA CYS A 1145 36.85 0.41 18.32
C CYS A 1145 37.34 -0.54 17.22
N GLY A 1146 36.48 -1.45 16.74
CA GLY A 1146 36.83 -2.42 15.69
C GLY A 1146 37.32 -1.77 14.38
N ALA A 1147 38.40 -2.29 13.81
CA ALA A 1147 39.11 -1.67 12.68
C ALA A 1147 38.93 -2.41 11.33
N GLY A 1148 37.79 -3.07 11.11
CA GLY A 1148 37.49 -3.72 9.83
C GLY A 1148 38.29 -5.01 9.56
N LYS A 1149 38.95 -5.54 10.59
CA LYS A 1149 39.63 -6.85 10.59
C LYS A 1149 39.58 -7.39 12.01
N ALA A 1150 39.44 -8.71 12.14
CA ALA A 1150 39.45 -9.38 13.44
C ALA A 1150 40.74 -9.03 14.21
N ASP A 1151 40.59 -8.77 15.50
CA ASP A 1151 41.67 -8.43 16.45
C ASP A 1151 42.45 -7.14 16.17
N GLU A 1152 41.97 -6.30 15.26
CA GLU A 1152 42.51 -4.97 15.06
C GLU A 1152 41.51 -3.91 15.50
N VAL A 1153 42.00 -2.95 16.26
CA VAL A 1153 41.23 -1.83 16.81
C VAL A 1153 41.90 -0.51 16.46
N TYR A 1154 41.16 0.59 16.57
CA TYR A 1154 41.72 1.94 16.56
C TYR A 1154 41.24 2.69 17.81
N ALA A 1155 42.13 3.54 18.34
CA ALA A 1155 41.81 4.40 19.47
C ALA A 1155 41.14 5.70 19.01
N ILE A 1156 40.09 6.12 19.71
CA ILE A 1156 39.39 7.39 19.50
C ILE A 1156 38.83 7.92 20.83
N ALA A 1157 38.90 9.22 21.06
CA ALA A 1157 38.25 9.83 22.23
C ALA A 1157 36.72 9.79 22.08
N PRO A 1158 35.93 9.55 23.15
CA PRO A 1158 34.47 9.51 23.05
C PRO A 1158 33.86 10.76 22.41
N ASP A 1159 34.31 11.95 22.79
CA ASP A 1159 33.81 13.22 22.25
C ASP A 1159 34.07 13.35 20.75
N GLN A 1160 35.25 12.92 20.28
CA GLN A 1160 35.57 12.89 18.86
C GLN A 1160 34.70 11.90 18.10
N LEU A 1161 34.46 10.70 18.67
CA LEU A 1161 33.57 9.72 18.05
C LEU A 1161 32.15 10.27 17.93
N ILE A 1162 31.62 10.90 18.99
CA ILE A 1162 30.28 11.49 19.02
C ILE A 1162 30.15 12.57 17.94
N GLU A 1163 31.11 13.48 17.86
CA GLU A 1163 31.11 14.56 16.87
C GLU A 1163 31.15 14.03 15.44
N VAL A 1164 32.05 13.09 15.16
CA VAL A 1164 32.37 12.65 13.80
C VAL A 1164 31.26 11.81 13.17
N VAL A 1165 30.60 10.97 13.96
CA VAL A 1165 29.51 10.11 13.46
C VAL A 1165 28.11 10.59 13.85
N GLY A 1166 28.02 11.72 14.56
CA GLY A 1166 26.76 12.19 15.13
C GLY A 1166 26.14 11.15 16.07
N ALA A 1167 26.96 10.51 16.92
CA ALA A 1167 26.47 9.40 17.76
C ALA A 1167 25.45 9.91 18.77
N LEU A 1168 24.32 9.21 18.87
CA LEU A 1168 23.36 9.47 19.92
C LEU A 1168 23.82 8.80 21.21
N VAL A 1169 23.94 9.57 22.29
CA VAL A 1169 24.36 9.06 23.58
C VAL A 1169 23.15 8.75 24.45
N ALA A 1170 23.04 7.52 24.92
CA ALA A 1170 21.93 7.09 25.78
C ALA A 1170 22.33 5.93 26.69
N ARG A 1171 21.57 5.74 27.77
CA ARG A 1171 21.72 4.55 28.61
C ARG A 1171 21.02 3.37 27.94
N ILE A 1172 21.78 2.54 27.25
CA ILE A 1172 21.29 1.38 26.50
C ILE A 1172 21.85 0.05 27.00
N SER A 1173 22.68 0.10 28.05
CA SER A 1173 23.30 -1.06 28.67
C SER A 1173 22.83 -1.30 30.11
N ARG A 1174 22.86 -2.56 30.54
CA ARG A 1174 22.74 -2.95 31.96
C ARG A 1174 24.09 -3.44 32.47
#